data_AF-A0A4Q4SK14-F1
#
_entry.id   AF-A0A4Q4SK14-F1
#
_cell.length_a   1.000
_cell.length_b   1.000
_cell.length_c   1.000
_cell.angle_alpha   90.00
_cell.angle_beta   90.00
_cell.angle_gamma   90.00
#
_symmetry.space_group_name_H-M   'P 1'
#
loop_
_entity.id
_entity.type
_entity.pdbx_description
1 polymer ?
#
loop_
_entity_poly.entity_id
_entity_poly.type
_entity_poly.pdbx_seq_one_letter_code
_entity_poly.pdbx_strand_id
1 'polypeptide(L)'
;MASTENVDSAQLELTEVESKLRQLLLDVAAYIDQAPSSGDVTGVQVPEELVKEKIVLRWTGGWVRDKLLKVGSHDIDVAINKMTGEHFGLKMQEYLEIPGNAEKHGLVEKDDGLSPRDKTKRIAPGLHKIEANPEKSKNLETATTKIMGIDLDLVNLRKETYNEVSRNPEMEFGTAEEDAMRRDATVNAMFYNLHPCQVEDFTGRGHEDMAAKIIRTPLEPYQTFKDDPLRVLRLIRFASRLDYTIEPETAKAMGNVEIQEVLKIKISRERVGIELEKMLRGPRPRMALELIDRFGLYRTVFTDPTRELPSDPETAYFKPAYDFAESAVMKDASLPSTISETLLRNEEEKYLAWICATMMPWVDAPTIPHQKPLQRPYFAAYLVAREGFKAPNKICDVIASSLSNSEEIRSVVAQCAKGLRRPDTINPTNDATARDTLGMAIRRWGSTWRTQVFFNLVYEIVLGRVSRDDLLRSYESFLDRIVELKLLDVDTFRPLLKGTDLAKALGTKPGPWMKDALDVVMAWQLRNPNVTDPTAAIEAVKVSRAEKTDSELSLRLASHFLQLTIPPLFPQNKPTSNALEASRQPAPWKDSVNQYALDLLGWTISVLDPKTIEAKWHLLMPPILKMMDDVATEWKARGCHMLGLLLENLHQTVVAGGTNKPIAGQDSAKFLHRTGYHNIFAEALLPMFTYIPSITPEAESVTLLKEVFPTVTLLAQLLPADTDKGDSRERFLDKILREGVLSPLAHFPRPSSYAELATLIMSHVPVLLGLMGIGTVKHLPDLMPLLSIILQEPLELSHKPLLLSTLKASQSVQLNAWPRLPAHRGTIMMGMCLLWSRCIERQKMTNGEDIKHLMSEVQESVAMLDAIMQAAETDGLGEAWEKEKQGVMQASPGFEELFEKCMTE
;
A
#
# COMPACT_ATOMS: atom_id res chain seq x y z
N MET A 1 12.51 64.55 32.58
CA MET A 1 13.67 64.18 33.41
C MET A 1 13.26 63.04 34.31
N ALA A 2 13.44 61.82 33.83
CA ALA A 2 13.33 60.60 34.62
C ALA A 2 14.55 59.76 34.24
N SER A 3 15.31 59.43 35.27
CA SER A 3 16.58 58.71 35.36
C SER A 3 16.93 57.74 34.22
N THR A 4 18.00 58.07 33.50
CA THR A 4 18.89 57.11 32.84
C THR A 4 19.59 56.27 33.91
N GLU A 5 19.02 55.12 34.26
CA GLU A 5 19.80 54.06 34.90
C GLU A 5 20.64 53.40 33.81
N ASN A 6 21.96 53.63 33.86
CA ASN A 6 22.94 52.89 33.10
C ASN A 6 22.76 51.40 33.42
N VAL A 7 22.36 50.63 32.42
CA VAL A 7 22.45 49.16 32.46
C VAL A 7 23.93 48.83 32.58
N ASP A 8 24.33 48.31 33.74
CA ASP A 8 25.68 47.82 34.00
C ASP A 8 26.15 46.91 32.85
N SER A 9 27.28 47.26 32.24
CA SER A 9 27.91 46.48 31.18
C SER A 9 28.19 45.06 31.69
N ALA A 10 27.42 44.08 31.21
CA ALA A 10 27.58 42.69 31.63
C ALA A 10 28.97 42.17 31.26
N GLN A 11 29.87 42.07 32.24
CA GLN A 11 31.16 41.40 32.09
C GLN A 11 30.92 39.90 32.04
N LEU A 12 31.29 39.27 30.93
CA LEU A 12 31.21 37.82 30.76
C LEU A 12 32.42 37.13 31.42
N GLU A 13 32.17 36.13 32.25
CA GLU A 13 33.24 35.28 32.79
C GLU A 13 33.77 34.34 31.70
N LEU A 14 35.05 34.49 31.39
CA LEU A 14 35.76 33.62 30.45
C LEU A 14 36.33 32.40 31.18
N THR A 15 36.24 31.23 30.56
CA THR A 15 36.96 30.03 31.02
C THR A 15 38.47 30.22 30.93
N GLU A 16 39.25 29.36 31.57
CA GLU A 16 40.71 29.43 31.50
C GLU A 16 41.22 29.30 30.05
N VAL A 17 40.59 28.43 29.25
CA VAL A 17 40.94 28.23 27.83
C VAL A 17 40.55 29.45 26.99
N GLU A 18 39.34 29.98 27.16
CA GLU A 18 38.87 31.20 26.47
C GLU A 18 39.74 32.41 26.84
N SER A 19 40.20 32.51 28.08
CA SER A 19 41.09 33.58 28.54
C SER A 19 42.47 33.51 27.87
N LYS A 20 43.03 32.30 27.73
CA LYS A 20 44.30 32.08 27.00
C LYS A 20 44.14 32.37 25.51
N LEU A 21 43.05 31.93 24.90
CA LEU A 21 42.71 32.20 23.51
C LEU A 21 42.54 33.70 23.25
N ARG A 22 41.84 34.43 24.14
CA ARG A 22 41.74 35.88 24.08
C ARG A 22 43.11 36.54 24.12
N GLN A 23 43.99 36.12 25.04
CA GLN A 23 45.32 36.69 25.15
C GLN A 23 46.14 36.47 23.88
N LEU A 24 46.06 35.27 23.28
CA LEU A 24 46.69 34.97 21.99
C LEU A 24 46.18 35.91 20.88
N LEU A 25 44.86 36.03 20.74
CA LEU A 25 44.24 36.88 19.72
C LEU A 25 44.63 38.35 19.87
N LEU A 26 44.69 38.88 21.11
CA LEU A 26 45.09 40.26 21.39
C LEU A 26 46.58 40.49 21.13
N ASP A 27 47.44 39.52 21.47
CA ASP A 27 48.89 39.62 21.22
C ASP A 27 49.19 39.58 19.70
N VAL A 28 48.46 38.76 18.94
CA VAL A 28 48.52 38.73 17.47
C VAL A 28 48.04 40.08 16.88
N ALA A 29 46.93 40.63 17.39
CA ALA A 29 46.44 41.94 16.95
C ALA A 29 47.50 43.05 17.21
N ALA A 30 48.14 43.03 18.38
CA ALA A 30 49.20 43.97 18.72
C ALA A 30 50.46 43.80 17.85
N TYR A 31 50.82 42.56 17.50
CA TYR A 31 51.92 42.27 16.56
C TYR A 31 51.65 42.87 15.17
N ILE A 32 50.44 42.70 14.64
CA ILE A 32 50.06 43.24 13.34
C ILE A 32 50.04 44.78 13.37
N ASP A 33 49.51 45.40 14.43
CA ASP A 33 49.48 46.85 14.57
C ASP A 33 50.89 47.48 14.76
N GLN A 34 51.87 46.71 15.27
CA GLN A 34 53.26 47.16 15.45
C GLN A 34 54.15 46.94 14.20
N ALA A 35 53.75 46.06 13.29
CA ALA A 35 54.47 45.72 12.07
C ALA A 35 53.65 46.08 10.82
N PRO A 36 53.57 47.36 10.42
CA PRO A 36 52.85 47.76 9.21
C PRO A 36 53.55 47.15 7.99
N SER A 37 52.97 46.07 7.46
CA SER A 37 53.42 45.45 6.22
C SER A 37 52.95 46.32 5.04
N SER A 38 53.88 46.66 4.16
CA SER A 38 53.61 47.30 2.87
C SER A 38 53.07 46.28 1.86
N GLY A 39 51.92 46.58 1.25
CA GLY A 39 51.49 45.99 -0.03
C GLY A 39 50.41 44.92 0.08
N ASP A 40 49.35 45.12 -0.73
CA ASP A 40 48.22 44.22 -0.95
C ASP A 40 48.68 42.78 -1.22
N VAL A 41 48.32 41.87 -0.30
CA VAL A 41 48.48 40.43 -0.49
C VAL A 41 47.19 39.80 -1.05
N THR A 42 46.08 40.55 -1.09
CA THR A 42 44.74 40.05 -1.38
C THR A 42 44.03 40.96 -2.38
N GLY A 43 43.22 40.39 -3.28
CA GLY A 43 42.52 41.12 -4.36
C GLY A 43 41.33 41.99 -3.91
N VAL A 44 41.20 42.29 -2.62
CA VAL A 44 40.08 43.03 -2.03
C VAL A 44 40.59 44.38 -1.52
N GLN A 45 40.09 45.49 -2.11
CA GLN A 45 40.46 46.84 -1.69
C GLN A 45 39.88 47.14 -0.30
N VAL A 46 40.75 47.32 0.69
CA VAL A 46 40.39 47.83 2.02
C VAL A 46 40.23 49.35 1.91
N PRO A 47 39.11 49.95 2.39
CA PRO A 47 38.95 51.41 2.40
C PRO A 47 40.12 52.13 3.11
N GLU A 48 40.63 53.22 2.53
CA GLU A 48 41.80 53.97 3.05
C GLU A 48 41.61 54.47 4.49
N GLU A 49 40.36 54.67 4.93
CA GLU A 49 40.00 55.06 6.28
C GLU A 49 40.23 53.95 7.33
N LEU A 50 39.94 52.68 6.97
CA LEU A 50 40.10 51.52 7.85
C LEU A 50 41.56 51.08 8.00
N VAL A 51 42.42 51.41 7.04
CA VAL A 51 43.87 51.11 7.09
C VAL A 51 44.56 51.81 8.26
N LYS A 52 44.04 52.98 8.70
CA LYS A 52 44.61 53.80 9.79
C LYS A 52 44.10 53.43 11.18
N GLU A 53 43.05 52.62 11.30
CA GLU A 53 42.51 52.20 12.59
C GLU A 53 43.33 51.07 13.23
N LYS A 54 43.21 50.87 14.55
CA LYS A 54 43.79 49.70 15.23
C LYS A 54 42.93 48.45 14.97
N ILE A 55 43.53 47.26 15.07
CA ILE A 55 42.75 46.02 15.02
C ILE A 55 41.84 45.96 16.25
N VAL A 56 40.55 45.79 16.00
CA VAL A 56 39.55 45.51 17.04
C VAL A 56 38.97 44.13 16.79
N LEU A 57 39.18 43.23 17.75
CA LEU A 57 38.66 41.87 17.71
C LEU A 57 37.41 41.72 18.56
N ARG A 58 36.40 41.04 18.00
CA ARG A 58 35.14 40.74 18.67
C ARG A 58 34.82 39.27 18.52
N TRP A 59 34.36 38.63 19.59
CA TRP A 59 33.60 37.38 19.46
C TRP A 59 32.15 37.72 19.15
N THR A 60 31.50 36.95 18.29
CA THR A 60 30.16 37.31 17.81
C THR A 60 29.26 36.09 17.62
N GLY A 61 27.98 36.33 17.34
CA GLY A 61 27.04 35.31 16.94
C GLY A 61 26.58 34.41 18.09
N GLY A 62 26.54 33.10 17.83
CA GLY A 62 25.97 32.12 18.75
C GLY A 62 26.72 32.03 20.08
N TRP A 63 28.03 32.28 20.09
CA TRP A 63 28.84 32.19 21.31
C TRP A 63 28.41 33.23 22.35
N VAL A 64 28.23 34.49 21.96
CA VAL A 64 27.85 35.58 22.89
C VAL A 64 26.49 35.27 23.53
N ARG A 65 25.54 34.83 22.71
CA ARG A 65 24.21 34.41 23.15
C ARG A 65 24.29 33.25 24.14
N ASP A 66 24.97 32.17 23.75
CA ASP A 66 25.04 30.95 24.56
C ASP A 66 25.78 31.22 25.88
N LYS A 67 26.79 32.10 25.88
CA LYS A 67 27.49 32.53 27.10
C LYS A 67 26.60 33.32 28.05
N LEU A 68 25.80 34.26 27.54
CA LEU A 68 24.80 35.00 28.33
C LEU A 68 23.74 34.07 28.93
N LEU A 69 23.38 33.00 28.22
CA LEU A 69 22.46 31.96 28.69
C LEU A 69 23.13 30.90 29.59
N LYS A 70 24.43 31.03 29.88
CA LYS A 70 25.23 30.07 30.66
C LYS A 70 25.25 28.66 30.06
N VAL A 71 25.16 28.56 28.74
CA VAL A 71 25.28 27.33 27.96
C VAL A 71 26.69 27.27 27.37
N GLY A 72 27.31 26.09 27.37
CA GLY A 72 28.63 25.91 26.75
C GLY A 72 28.57 26.08 25.22
N SER A 73 29.58 26.74 24.64
CA SER A 73 29.79 26.82 23.19
C SER A 73 31.20 26.34 22.85
N HIS A 74 31.32 25.58 21.76
CA HIS A 74 32.59 25.02 21.30
C HIS A 74 33.10 25.66 20.01
N ASP A 75 32.26 26.48 19.37
CA ASP A 75 32.56 27.22 18.15
C ASP A 75 32.57 28.72 18.46
N ILE A 76 33.59 29.45 17.99
CA ILE A 76 33.73 30.90 18.18
C ILE A 76 33.98 31.57 16.82
N ASP A 77 33.05 32.47 16.45
CA ASP A 77 33.25 33.40 15.34
C ASP A 77 34.02 34.63 15.84
N VAL A 78 35.20 34.89 15.28
CA VAL A 78 36.03 36.07 15.57
C VAL A 78 35.87 37.08 14.43
N ALA A 79 35.20 38.19 14.72
CA ALA A 79 35.01 39.30 13.80
C ALA A 79 36.14 40.33 13.89
N ILE A 80 36.70 40.68 12.72
CA ILE A 80 37.86 41.54 12.56
C ILE A 80 37.47 42.78 11.73
N ASN A 81 37.89 43.97 12.14
CA ASN A 81 37.44 45.24 11.53
C ASN A 81 38.12 45.61 10.20
N LYS A 82 39.44 45.48 10.09
CA LYS A 82 40.20 46.09 8.97
C LYS A 82 40.94 45.12 8.04
N MET A 83 40.75 43.81 8.19
CA MET A 83 41.42 42.80 7.36
C MET A 83 40.59 41.52 7.22
N THR A 84 40.91 40.70 6.23
CA THR A 84 40.24 39.42 5.98
C THR A 84 40.62 38.36 7.01
N GLY A 85 39.73 37.39 7.23
CA GLY A 85 39.96 36.30 8.18
C GLY A 85 41.16 35.43 7.79
N GLU A 86 41.34 35.20 6.49
CA GLU A 86 42.50 34.50 5.94
C GLU A 86 43.82 35.23 6.23
N HIS A 87 43.87 36.54 5.97
CA HIS A 87 45.07 37.33 6.24
C HIS A 87 45.41 37.35 7.73
N PHE A 88 44.41 37.53 8.60
CA PHE A 88 44.62 37.45 10.05
C PHE A 88 45.12 36.07 10.47
N GLY A 89 44.58 34.99 9.87
CA GLY A 89 45.05 33.62 10.09
C GLY A 89 46.52 33.43 9.71
N LEU A 90 46.96 33.94 8.56
CA LEU A 90 48.37 33.90 8.13
C LEU A 90 49.28 34.68 9.08
N LYS A 91 48.86 35.87 9.52
CA LYS A 91 49.62 36.67 10.51
C LYS A 91 49.68 36.03 11.89
N MET A 92 48.62 35.34 12.29
CA MET A 92 48.61 34.52 13.50
C MET A 92 49.62 33.37 13.39
N GLN A 93 49.74 32.74 12.23
CA GLN A 93 50.77 31.73 11.97
C GLN A 93 52.17 32.33 12.06
N GLU A 94 52.44 33.46 11.39
CA GLU A 94 53.73 34.16 11.49
C GLU A 94 54.10 34.49 12.94
N TYR A 95 53.14 34.97 13.74
CA TYR A 95 53.35 35.29 15.16
C TYR A 95 53.73 34.07 16.01
N LEU A 96 53.11 32.92 15.72
CA LEU A 96 53.34 31.66 16.44
C LEU A 96 54.64 30.95 16.04
N GLU A 97 55.17 31.21 14.84
CA GLU A 97 56.46 30.71 14.37
C GLU A 97 57.65 31.42 15.05
N ILE A 98 57.45 32.60 15.64
CA ILE A 98 58.48 33.31 16.42
C ILE A 98 58.79 32.51 17.71
N PRO A 99 60.06 32.14 17.95
CA PRO A 99 60.46 31.35 19.12
C PRO A 99 60.00 31.97 20.45
N GLY A 100 59.34 31.16 21.29
CA GLY A 100 58.84 31.56 22.62
C GLY A 100 57.37 32.04 22.65
N ASN A 101 56.79 32.47 21.53
CA ASN A 101 55.40 32.96 21.50
C ASN A 101 54.36 31.83 21.69
N ALA A 102 54.57 30.66 21.07
CA ALA A 102 53.67 29.51 21.29
C ALA A 102 53.66 29.06 22.76
N GLU A 103 54.84 28.97 23.39
CA GLU A 103 54.99 28.58 24.79
C GLU A 103 54.30 29.58 25.74
N LYS A 104 54.39 30.88 25.44
CA LYS A 104 53.72 31.95 26.19
C LYS A 104 52.21 31.74 26.32
N HIS A 105 51.57 31.17 25.31
CA HIS A 105 50.13 30.89 25.30
C HIS A 105 49.77 29.46 25.74
N GLY A 106 50.73 28.69 26.26
CA GLY A 106 50.51 27.33 26.72
C GLY A 106 50.32 26.30 25.60
N LEU A 107 50.73 26.65 24.37
CA LEU A 107 50.77 25.75 23.22
C LEU A 107 52.08 24.96 23.25
N VAL A 108 52.18 23.99 24.16
CA VAL A 108 53.36 23.13 24.34
C VAL A 108 53.02 21.71 23.87
N GLU A 109 53.96 21.00 23.25
CA GLU A 109 53.77 19.59 22.89
C GLU A 109 53.53 18.74 24.14
N LYS A 110 52.28 18.31 24.33
CA LYS A 110 51.98 17.11 25.12
C LYS A 110 51.85 15.94 24.16
N ASP A 111 52.33 14.78 24.62
CA ASP A 111 52.22 13.52 23.87
C ASP A 111 50.76 13.05 23.92
N ASP A 112 49.95 13.58 23.00
CA ASP A 112 48.49 13.45 23.02
C ASP A 112 47.99 12.10 22.46
N GLY A 113 48.86 11.12 22.18
CA GLY A 113 48.46 9.80 21.67
C GLY A 113 47.84 9.79 20.26
N LEU A 114 47.98 10.87 19.48
CA LEU A 114 47.43 10.99 18.12
C LEU A 114 48.18 10.14 17.08
N SER A 115 47.43 9.66 16.09
CA SER A 115 47.89 8.89 14.93
C SER A 115 48.97 9.60 14.10
N PRO A 116 49.92 8.88 13.46
CA PRO A 116 50.98 9.47 12.63
C PRO A 116 50.49 10.35 11.48
N ARG A 117 49.25 10.13 11.00
CA ARG A 117 48.60 10.89 9.93
C ARG A 117 48.14 12.30 10.34
N ASP A 118 47.92 12.53 11.63
CA ASP A 118 47.47 13.83 12.13
C ASP A 118 48.64 14.75 12.50
N LYS A 119 49.83 14.17 12.73
CA LYS A 119 51.07 14.92 12.98
C LYS A 119 51.53 15.72 11.76
N THR A 120 51.24 15.27 10.54
CA THR A 120 51.57 15.97 9.28
C THR A 120 50.65 17.16 8.95
N LYS A 121 49.57 17.39 9.70
CA LYS A 121 48.63 18.51 9.52
C LYS A 121 48.81 19.65 10.54
N ARG A 122 49.81 19.59 11.42
CA ARG A 122 50.08 20.61 12.45
C ARG A 122 51.01 21.69 11.89
N ILE A 123 50.68 22.95 12.15
CA ILE A 123 51.51 24.13 11.82
C ILE A 123 52.34 24.53 13.05
N ALA A 124 51.77 24.39 14.26
CA ALA A 124 52.41 24.59 15.55
C ALA A 124 51.78 23.64 16.60
N PRO A 125 52.36 23.46 17.80
CA PRO A 125 51.74 22.67 18.87
C PRO A 125 50.34 23.21 19.19
N GLY A 126 49.29 22.39 19.15
CA GLY A 126 47.91 22.82 19.45
C GLY A 126 47.21 23.68 18.38
N LEU A 127 47.85 23.95 17.23
CA LEU A 127 47.26 24.63 16.07
C LEU A 127 47.16 23.67 14.88
N HIS A 128 45.93 23.37 14.45
CA HIS A 128 45.67 22.61 13.24
C HIS A 128 45.68 23.52 12.00
N LYS A 129 46.00 22.94 10.84
CA LYS A 129 46.08 23.65 9.54
C LYS A 129 44.95 24.66 9.36
N ILE A 130 45.30 25.91 9.07
CA ILE A 130 44.36 26.95 8.68
C ILE A 130 43.89 26.60 7.27
N GLU A 131 42.61 26.26 7.12
CA GLU A 131 42.01 25.94 5.83
C GLU A 131 41.07 27.08 5.44
N ALA A 132 41.21 27.55 4.21
CA ALA A 132 40.20 28.42 3.62
C ALA A 132 38.87 27.64 3.58
N ASN A 133 37.76 28.28 3.95
CA ASN A 133 36.46 27.62 4.04
C ASN A 133 35.58 27.93 2.80
N PRO A 134 35.67 27.16 1.71
CA PRO A 134 34.93 27.43 0.47
C PRO A 134 33.41 27.25 0.61
N GLU A 135 32.92 26.53 1.62
CA GLU A 135 31.48 26.33 1.84
C GLU A 135 30.78 27.58 2.40
N LYS A 136 31.49 28.41 3.17
CA LYS A 136 30.92 29.64 3.74
C LYS A 136 30.90 30.81 2.75
N SER A 137 31.79 30.85 1.74
CA SER A 137 31.66 31.74 0.59
C SER A 137 32.73 31.48 -0.49
N LYS A 138 32.38 31.65 -1.77
CA LYS A 138 33.35 31.76 -2.88
C LYS A 138 34.04 33.13 -2.94
N ASN A 139 33.52 34.12 -2.21
CA ASN A 139 33.97 35.52 -2.23
C ASN A 139 34.48 36.01 -0.86
N LEU A 140 34.49 35.18 0.18
CA LEU A 140 35.13 35.52 1.46
C LEU A 140 36.43 34.73 1.61
N GLU A 141 37.51 35.47 1.75
CA GLU A 141 38.78 35.01 2.34
C GLU A 141 38.58 34.78 3.86
N THR A 142 37.78 33.76 4.21
CA THR A 142 37.55 33.31 5.59
C THR A 142 38.39 32.09 5.91
N ALA A 143 38.86 32.02 7.15
CA ALA A 143 39.71 30.95 7.63
C ALA A 143 39.07 30.24 8.83
N THR A 144 39.07 28.91 8.80
CA THR A 144 38.67 28.10 9.95
C THR A 144 39.90 27.39 10.50
N THR A 145 40.06 27.36 11.83
CA THR A 145 41.17 26.66 12.50
C THR A 145 40.73 26.12 13.86
N LYS A 146 41.44 25.12 14.38
CA LYS A 146 41.19 24.56 15.71
C LYS A 146 42.36 24.88 16.64
N ILE A 147 42.08 25.61 17.73
CA ILE A 147 43.07 26.09 18.71
C ILE A 147 42.61 25.68 20.11
N MET A 148 43.50 25.01 20.86
CA MET A 148 43.22 24.58 22.24
C MET A 148 41.92 23.75 22.37
N GLY A 149 41.55 23.00 21.33
CA GLY A 149 40.32 22.20 21.28
C GLY A 149 39.05 22.96 20.89
N ILE A 150 39.12 24.29 20.71
CA ILE A 150 38.02 25.15 20.27
C ILE A 150 38.09 25.34 18.75
N ASP A 151 36.94 25.24 18.08
CA ASP A 151 36.83 25.53 16.65
C ASP A 151 36.61 27.03 16.44
N LEU A 152 37.50 27.65 15.66
CA LEU A 152 37.61 29.09 15.49
C LEU A 152 37.36 29.47 14.02
N ASP A 153 36.40 30.38 13.81
CA ASP A 153 36.08 30.93 12.51
C ASP A 153 36.49 32.41 12.45
N LEU A 154 37.50 32.72 11.64
CA LEU A 154 38.00 34.08 11.44
C LEU A 154 37.21 34.74 10.31
N VAL A 155 36.47 35.80 10.65
CA VAL A 155 35.59 36.52 9.72
C VAL A 155 35.86 38.03 9.76
N ASN A 156 35.75 38.70 8.62
CA ASN A 156 35.78 40.16 8.57
C ASN A 156 34.37 40.75 8.74
N LEU A 157 34.31 41.95 9.33
CA LEU A 157 33.09 42.75 9.34
C LEU A 157 32.73 43.16 7.92
N ARG A 158 31.46 43.02 7.57
CA ARG A 158 31.01 43.29 6.21
C ARG A 158 29.63 43.92 6.15
N LYS A 159 29.45 44.74 5.13
CA LYS A 159 28.17 45.25 4.66
C LYS A 159 27.72 44.41 3.46
N GLU A 160 26.44 44.08 3.41
CA GLU A 160 25.84 43.27 2.35
C GLU A 160 24.81 44.11 1.59
N THR A 161 24.99 44.24 0.28
CA THR A 161 24.03 44.88 -0.63
C THR A 161 23.38 43.79 -1.48
N TYR A 162 22.06 43.69 -1.42
CA TYR A 162 21.29 42.64 -2.10
C TYR A 162 20.70 43.15 -3.40
N ASN A 163 20.93 42.41 -4.49
CA ASN A 163 20.33 42.69 -5.80
C ASN A 163 19.09 41.80 -5.97
N GLU A 164 18.03 42.28 -6.64
CA GLU A 164 16.77 41.50 -6.74
C GLU A 164 16.92 40.14 -7.44
N VAL A 165 17.94 39.99 -8.29
CA VAL A 165 18.17 38.81 -9.14
C VAL A 165 19.10 37.77 -8.50
N SER A 166 20.06 38.18 -7.66
CA SER A 166 21.09 37.29 -7.09
C SER A 166 20.80 37.01 -5.62
N ARG A 167 20.97 35.76 -5.20
CA ARG A 167 20.97 35.38 -3.78
C ARG A 167 22.21 35.90 -3.05
N ASN A 168 23.35 35.93 -3.74
CA ASN A 168 24.60 36.31 -3.12
C ASN A 168 24.70 37.84 -3.13
N PRO A 169 24.78 38.51 -1.96
CA PRO A 169 24.94 39.94 -1.91
C PRO A 169 26.33 40.35 -2.42
N GLU A 170 26.43 41.57 -2.91
CA GLU A 170 27.70 42.27 -3.06
C GLU A 170 28.19 42.65 -1.67
N MET A 171 29.45 42.36 -1.39
CA MET A 171 30.02 42.44 -0.04
C MET A 171 31.14 43.46 -0.01
N GLU A 172 31.05 44.39 0.94
CA GLU A 172 32.05 45.43 1.20
C GLU A 172 32.49 45.37 2.67
N PHE A 173 33.65 45.94 3.00
CA PHE A 173 34.03 46.11 4.41
C PHE A 173 33.02 47.04 5.09
N GLY A 174 32.51 46.60 6.24
CA GLY A 174 31.46 47.31 6.99
C GLY A 174 31.83 47.53 8.44
N THR A 175 31.07 48.38 9.11
CA THR A 175 31.18 48.62 10.55
C THR A 175 30.57 47.47 11.37
N ALA A 176 30.86 47.44 12.68
CA ALA A 176 30.25 46.43 13.57
C ALA A 176 28.72 46.58 13.66
N GLU A 177 28.21 47.81 13.55
CA GLU A 177 26.78 48.08 13.51
C GLU A 177 26.14 47.56 12.21
N GLU A 178 26.74 47.82 11.04
CA GLU A 178 26.25 47.29 9.77
C GLU A 178 26.29 45.76 9.74
N ASP A 179 27.33 45.14 10.33
CA ASP A 179 27.42 43.68 10.48
C ASP A 179 26.37 43.13 11.46
N ALA A 180 26.01 43.88 12.50
CA ALA A 180 24.94 43.51 13.44
C ALA A 180 23.57 43.52 12.73
N MET A 181 23.29 44.59 11.99
CA MET A 181 21.98 44.82 11.36
C MET A 181 21.68 43.82 10.24
N ARG A 182 22.71 43.32 9.54
CA ARG A 182 22.53 42.28 8.51
C ARG A 182 22.30 40.88 9.08
N ARG A 183 22.36 40.65 10.39
CA ARG A 183 22.18 39.29 10.97
C ARG A 183 20.73 38.86 11.00
N ASP A 184 20.54 37.57 11.30
CA ASP A 184 19.22 36.94 11.28
C ASP A 184 18.32 37.37 12.45
N ALA A 185 18.86 37.41 13.68
CA ALA A 185 18.11 37.74 14.88
C ALA A 185 18.87 38.71 15.78
N THR A 186 18.16 39.58 16.50
CA THR A 186 18.71 40.51 17.50
C THR A 186 19.57 39.80 18.54
N VAL A 187 19.08 38.66 19.06
CA VAL A 187 19.81 37.82 20.03
C VAL A 187 21.11 37.20 19.50
N ASN A 188 21.32 37.16 18.17
CA ASN A 188 22.55 36.68 17.52
C ASN A 188 23.40 37.83 16.95
N ALA A 189 22.94 39.07 17.09
CA ALA A 189 23.59 40.26 16.58
C ALA A 189 24.48 40.98 17.61
N MET A 190 24.63 40.39 18.80
CA MET A 190 25.51 40.91 19.85
C MET A 190 26.97 40.51 19.62
N PHE A 191 27.86 41.38 20.07
CA PHE A 191 29.30 41.19 20.00
C PHE A 191 29.89 41.23 21.42
N TYR A 192 31.00 40.55 21.61
CA TYR A 192 31.83 40.66 22.81
C TYR A 192 33.19 41.20 22.41
N ASN A 193 33.47 42.45 22.77
CA ASN A 193 34.70 43.11 22.40
C ASN A 193 35.84 42.64 23.31
N LEU A 194 36.89 42.08 22.69
CA LEU A 194 37.98 41.45 23.43
C LEU A 194 38.89 42.46 24.13
N HIS A 195 38.87 43.74 23.71
CA HIS A 195 39.70 44.77 24.30
C HIS A 195 39.12 45.29 25.64
N PRO A 196 37.90 45.87 25.70
CA PRO A 196 37.29 46.33 26.94
C PRO A 196 36.61 45.21 27.74
N CYS A 197 36.48 43.99 27.21
CA CYS A 197 35.72 42.89 27.82
C CYS A 197 34.25 43.23 28.07
N GLN A 198 33.61 43.84 27.08
CA GLN A 198 32.21 44.28 27.16
C GLN A 198 31.38 43.67 26.04
N VAL A 199 30.13 43.36 26.36
CA VAL A 199 29.12 43.00 25.37
C VAL A 199 28.62 44.29 24.70
N GLU A 200 28.66 44.32 23.38
CA GLU A 200 28.18 45.41 22.53
C GLU A 200 26.91 44.94 21.81
N ASP A 201 25.79 45.62 22.07
CA ASP A 201 24.52 45.42 21.39
C ASP A 201 24.19 46.62 20.50
N PHE A 202 24.60 46.55 19.24
CA PHE A 202 24.34 47.59 18.25
C PHE A 202 22.87 47.63 17.78
N THR A 203 22.07 46.59 18.07
CA THR A 203 20.63 46.60 17.74
C THR A 203 19.80 47.34 18.79
N GLY A 204 20.38 47.56 19.98
CA GLY A 204 19.73 48.18 21.13
C GLY A 204 18.61 47.36 21.78
N ARG A 205 18.30 46.17 21.24
CA ARG A 205 17.17 45.33 21.68
C ARG A 205 17.55 43.89 21.96
N GLY A 206 18.79 43.47 21.69
CA GLY A 206 19.25 42.09 21.88
C GLY A 206 19.19 41.65 23.35
N HIS A 207 19.58 42.51 24.29
CA HIS A 207 19.47 42.21 25.73
C HIS A 207 18.01 42.12 26.19
N GLU A 208 17.16 43.06 25.74
CA GLU A 208 15.72 43.10 26.09
C GLU A 208 14.97 41.89 25.51
N ASP A 209 15.19 41.58 24.23
CA ASP A 209 14.59 40.45 23.54
C ASP A 209 15.04 39.11 24.15
N MET A 210 16.30 39.03 24.59
CA MET A 210 16.81 37.86 25.31
C MET A 210 16.11 37.67 26.65
N ALA A 211 15.91 38.75 27.42
CA ALA A 211 15.19 38.70 28.70
C ALA A 211 13.70 38.39 28.52
N ALA A 212 13.08 38.93 27.48
CA ALA A 212 11.67 38.70 27.13
C ALA A 212 11.41 37.36 26.42
N LYS A 213 12.46 36.60 26.06
CA LYS A 213 12.38 35.37 25.25
C LYS A 213 11.70 35.58 23.90
N ILE A 214 12.12 36.63 23.18
CA ILE A 214 11.59 37.02 21.87
C ILE A 214 12.66 36.81 20.80
N ILE A 215 12.25 36.28 19.65
CA ILE A 215 13.03 36.24 18.41
C ILE A 215 12.49 37.31 17.46
N ARG A 216 13.36 38.25 17.11
CA ARG A 216 13.09 39.42 16.26
C ARG A 216 14.23 39.64 15.27
N THR A 217 13.93 40.14 14.07
CA THR A 217 14.93 40.57 13.09
C THR A 217 15.47 41.97 13.44
N PRO A 218 16.78 42.26 13.25
CA PRO A 218 17.32 43.60 13.52
C PRO A 218 16.68 44.70 12.66
N LEU A 219 16.48 44.39 11.38
CA LEU A 219 15.82 45.25 10.39
C LEU A 219 14.35 44.83 10.18
N GLU A 220 13.66 45.59 9.34
CA GLU A 220 12.27 45.33 8.95
C GLU A 220 12.13 43.88 8.43
N PRO A 221 11.21 43.06 9.01
CA PRO A 221 11.16 41.63 8.74
C PRO A 221 10.89 41.28 7.27
N TYR A 222 10.03 42.04 6.59
CA TYR A 222 9.66 41.76 5.20
C TYR A 222 10.87 41.89 4.27
N GLN A 223 11.60 43.01 4.35
CA GLN A 223 12.82 43.24 3.57
C GLN A 223 13.90 42.21 3.93
N THR A 224 14.08 41.92 5.22
CA THR A 224 15.04 40.92 5.70
C THR A 224 14.81 39.53 5.08
N PHE A 225 13.55 39.12 4.93
CA PHE A 225 13.22 37.84 4.29
C PHE A 225 13.23 37.89 2.76
N LYS A 226 12.98 39.05 2.15
CA LYS A 226 13.12 39.24 0.70
C LYS A 226 14.59 39.13 0.27
N ASP A 227 15.50 39.63 1.11
CA ASP A 227 16.94 39.61 0.90
C ASP A 227 17.54 38.21 1.10
N ASP A 228 17.31 37.58 2.27
CA ASP A 228 17.69 36.19 2.54
C ASP A 228 16.54 35.38 3.16
N PRO A 229 15.75 34.69 2.32
CA PRO A 229 14.61 33.91 2.78
C PRO A 229 14.96 32.78 3.75
N LEU A 230 16.20 32.27 3.73
CA LEU A 230 16.62 31.17 4.62
C LEU A 230 16.51 31.58 6.10
N ARG A 231 16.52 32.89 6.40
CA ARG A 231 16.32 33.43 7.75
C ARG A 231 14.99 33.01 8.36
N VAL A 232 13.94 32.79 7.56
CA VAL A 232 12.66 32.26 8.06
C VAL A 232 12.86 30.93 8.79
N LEU A 233 13.53 29.97 8.15
CA LEU A 233 13.79 28.65 8.74
C LEU A 233 14.78 28.74 9.91
N ARG A 234 15.78 29.63 9.83
CA ARG A 234 16.75 29.85 10.91
C ARG A 234 16.07 30.42 12.16
N LEU A 235 15.16 31.38 12.02
CA LEU A 235 14.41 31.96 13.13
C LEU A 235 13.50 30.92 13.79
N ILE A 236 12.82 30.06 13.01
CA ILE A 236 12.06 28.92 13.55
C ILE A 236 12.99 27.96 14.31
N ARG A 237 14.18 27.70 13.78
CA ARG A 237 15.20 26.89 14.46
C ARG A 237 15.67 27.53 15.77
N PHE A 238 15.92 28.83 15.81
CA PHE A 238 16.32 29.51 17.04
C PHE A 238 15.19 29.55 18.06
N ALA A 239 13.96 29.82 17.63
CA ALA A 239 12.79 29.79 18.49
C ALA A 239 12.61 28.41 19.16
N SER A 240 12.69 27.32 18.36
CA SER A 240 12.58 25.95 18.88
C SER A 240 13.77 25.52 19.73
N ARG A 241 15.00 25.93 19.38
CA ARG A 241 16.21 25.65 20.19
C ARG A 241 16.21 26.35 21.54
N LEU A 242 15.78 27.61 21.60
CA LEU A 242 15.91 28.47 22.78
C LEU A 242 14.65 28.53 23.64
N ASP A 243 13.53 28.00 23.17
CA ASP A 243 12.21 28.18 23.78
C ASP A 243 11.72 29.64 23.79
N TYR A 244 11.86 30.30 22.65
CA TYR A 244 11.53 31.71 22.49
C TYR A 244 10.33 31.87 21.56
N THR A 245 9.58 32.95 21.76
CA THR A 245 8.44 33.32 20.93
C THR A 245 8.89 34.22 19.78
N ILE A 246 8.29 34.06 18.59
CA ILE A 246 8.57 34.95 17.46
C ILE A 246 7.67 36.19 17.58
N GLU A 247 8.25 37.37 17.40
CA GLU A 247 7.51 38.63 17.43
C GLU A 247 6.33 38.64 16.43
N PRO A 248 5.17 39.24 16.76
CA PRO A 248 4.00 39.30 15.87
C PRO A 248 4.27 39.86 14.47
N GLU A 249 5.06 40.92 14.31
CA GLU A 249 5.38 41.51 13.00
C GLU A 249 6.26 40.57 12.18
N THR A 250 7.30 40.01 12.82
CA THR A 250 8.16 38.99 12.24
C THR A 250 7.35 37.76 11.79
N ALA A 251 6.42 37.29 12.63
CA ALA A 251 5.53 36.17 12.32
C ALA A 251 4.59 36.47 11.14
N LYS A 252 4.07 37.70 11.03
CA LYS A 252 3.23 38.13 9.91
C LYS A 252 4.01 38.14 8.59
N ALA A 253 5.26 38.56 8.61
CA ALA A 253 6.13 38.53 7.43
C ALA A 253 6.49 37.10 7.01
N MET A 254 6.70 36.18 7.96
CA MET A 254 6.94 34.75 7.66
C MET A 254 5.74 34.07 6.97
N GLY A 255 4.51 34.45 7.35
CA GLY A 255 3.28 33.93 6.75
C GLY A 255 2.89 34.59 5.42
N ASN A 256 3.67 35.53 4.90
CA ASN A 256 3.36 36.22 3.65
C ASN A 256 3.64 35.33 2.43
N VAL A 257 2.67 35.22 1.52
CA VAL A 257 2.75 34.40 0.30
C VAL A 257 3.94 34.79 -0.60
N GLU A 258 4.25 36.09 -0.71
CA GLU A 258 5.38 36.55 -1.52
C GLU A 258 6.70 36.02 -0.97
N ILE A 259 6.92 36.12 0.34
CA ILE A 259 8.12 35.59 1.00
C ILE A 259 8.25 34.07 0.83
N GLN A 260 7.12 33.35 0.89
CA GLN A 260 7.10 31.91 0.64
C GLN A 260 7.55 31.59 -0.79
N GLU A 261 7.09 32.34 -1.79
CA GLU A 261 7.52 32.13 -3.18
C GLU A 261 9.01 32.49 -3.37
N VAL A 262 9.50 33.56 -2.73
CA VAL A 262 10.93 33.90 -2.76
C VAL A 262 11.78 32.79 -2.10
N LEU A 263 11.35 32.25 -0.95
CA LEU A 263 12.00 31.09 -0.31
C LEU A 263 12.08 29.91 -1.28
N LYS A 264 10.99 29.64 -1.99
CA LYS A 264 10.86 28.52 -2.90
C LYS A 264 11.81 28.60 -4.09
N ILE A 265 12.05 29.81 -4.61
CA ILE A 265 12.85 30.09 -5.81
C ILE A 265 14.34 30.33 -5.48
N LYS A 266 14.64 31.20 -4.50
CA LYS A 266 16.03 31.63 -4.23
C LYS A 266 16.86 30.60 -3.45
N ILE A 267 16.24 29.71 -2.69
CA ILE A 267 16.94 28.81 -1.76
C ILE A 267 16.98 27.37 -2.31
N SER A 268 18.18 26.80 -2.37
CA SER A 268 18.36 25.39 -2.73
C SER A 268 17.80 24.44 -1.67
N ARG A 269 17.29 23.30 -2.11
CA ARG A 269 16.59 22.33 -1.27
C ARG A 269 17.52 21.65 -0.27
N GLU A 270 18.81 21.56 -0.59
CA GLU A 270 19.85 21.06 0.30
C GLU A 270 20.00 21.95 1.54
N ARG A 271 19.94 23.28 1.38
CA ARG A 271 20.03 24.22 2.51
C ARG A 271 18.78 24.20 3.38
N VAL A 272 17.60 23.98 2.77
CA VAL A 272 16.36 23.71 3.51
C VAL A 272 16.50 22.44 4.36
N GLY A 273 17.02 21.37 3.77
CA GLY A 273 17.30 20.10 4.46
C GLY A 273 18.23 20.23 5.65
N ILE A 274 19.31 21.01 5.52
CA ILE A 274 20.26 21.25 6.63
C ILE A 274 19.59 21.97 7.80
N GLU A 275 18.79 23.00 7.54
CA GLU A 275 18.07 23.71 8.62
C GLU A 275 17.00 22.80 9.25
N LEU A 276 16.27 22.02 8.44
CA LEU A 276 15.30 21.04 8.94
C LEU A 276 15.96 19.97 9.81
N GLU A 277 17.09 19.40 9.40
CA GLU A 277 17.82 18.41 10.19
C GLU A 277 18.24 19.01 11.54
N LYS A 278 18.75 20.24 11.56
CA LYS A 278 19.12 20.93 12.81
C LYS A 278 17.92 21.24 13.70
N MET A 279 16.74 21.51 13.11
CA MET A 279 15.49 21.69 13.86
C MET A 279 15.03 20.38 14.51
N LEU A 280 15.06 19.27 13.76
CA LEU A 280 14.57 17.97 14.22
C LEU A 280 15.53 17.25 15.17
N ARG A 281 16.83 17.56 15.12
CA ARG A 281 17.82 17.14 16.13
C ARG A 281 17.90 18.09 17.32
N GLY A 282 17.20 19.22 17.26
CA GLY A 282 17.17 20.21 18.32
C GLY A 282 16.42 19.72 19.57
N PRO A 283 16.40 20.51 20.65
CA PRO A 283 15.78 20.12 21.91
C PRO A 283 14.24 20.04 21.81
N ARG A 284 13.61 20.83 20.93
CA ARG A 284 12.13 20.84 20.78
C ARG A 284 11.66 20.79 19.32
N PRO A 285 11.80 19.62 18.67
CA PRO A 285 11.40 19.40 17.27
C PRO A 285 9.91 19.66 17.02
N ARG A 286 9.05 19.28 17.98
CA ARG A 286 7.61 19.53 17.93
C ARG A 286 7.29 21.00 17.65
N MET A 287 7.86 21.89 18.46
CA MET A 287 7.62 23.32 18.31
C MET A 287 8.06 23.82 16.94
N ALA A 288 9.17 23.31 16.39
CA ALA A 288 9.61 23.67 15.04
C ALA A 288 8.56 23.27 13.99
N LEU A 289 8.04 22.05 14.06
CA LEU A 289 7.00 21.57 13.13
C LEU A 289 5.68 22.33 13.29
N GLU A 290 5.27 22.65 14.51
CA GLU A 290 4.08 23.47 14.79
C GLU A 290 4.22 24.89 14.24
N LEU A 291 5.40 25.51 14.32
CA LEU A 291 5.66 26.82 13.73
C LEU A 291 5.63 26.76 12.19
N ILE A 292 6.18 25.71 11.58
CA ILE A 292 6.11 25.49 10.12
C ILE A 292 4.65 25.38 9.67
N ASP A 293 3.83 24.61 10.38
CA ASP A 293 2.39 24.46 10.08
C ASP A 293 1.62 25.78 10.33
N ARG A 294 1.84 26.43 11.48
CA ARG A 294 1.20 27.71 11.84
C ARG A 294 1.44 28.82 10.82
N PHE A 295 2.62 28.86 10.21
CA PHE A 295 2.95 29.86 9.19
C PHE A 295 2.63 29.42 7.76
N GLY A 296 2.01 28.25 7.58
CA GLY A 296 1.66 27.70 6.26
C GLY A 296 2.86 27.32 5.40
N LEU A 297 4.02 27.09 6.02
CA LEU A 297 5.29 26.86 5.32
C LEU A 297 5.47 25.41 4.85
N TYR A 298 4.53 24.51 5.18
CA TYR A 298 4.63 23.08 4.86
C TYR A 298 4.83 22.84 3.36
N ARG A 299 4.00 23.47 2.52
CA ARG A 299 4.12 23.37 1.05
C ARG A 299 5.44 23.95 0.57
N THR A 300 5.88 25.05 1.16
CA THR A 300 7.07 25.78 0.72
C THR A 300 8.35 25.03 1.05
N VAL A 301 8.40 24.37 2.20
CA VAL A 301 9.56 23.62 2.72
C VAL A 301 9.67 22.24 2.07
N PHE A 302 8.55 21.54 1.92
CA PHE A 302 8.54 20.12 1.58
C PHE A 302 8.20 19.79 0.12
N THR A 303 7.74 20.76 -0.67
CA THR A 303 7.40 20.52 -2.09
C THR A 303 8.54 20.91 -3.02
N ASP A 304 8.75 20.10 -4.06
CA ASP A 304 9.68 20.39 -5.16
C ASP A 304 9.19 21.63 -5.96
N PRO A 305 10.01 22.68 -6.12
CA PRO A 305 9.61 23.86 -6.88
C PRO A 305 9.45 23.59 -8.39
N THR A 306 10.01 22.49 -8.90
CA THR A 306 10.02 22.15 -10.33
C THR A 306 8.90 21.19 -10.74
N ARG A 307 8.19 20.60 -9.77
CA ARG A 307 7.14 19.59 -10.00
C ARG A 307 5.95 19.83 -9.10
N GLU A 308 4.77 19.88 -9.69
CA GLU A 308 3.53 19.86 -8.91
C GLU A 308 3.25 18.45 -8.42
N LEU A 309 3.00 18.31 -7.13
CA LEU A 309 2.46 17.09 -6.54
C LEU A 309 0.96 17.02 -6.85
N PRO A 310 0.40 15.83 -7.09
CA PRO A 310 -1.00 15.64 -7.47
C PRO A 310 -2.00 15.98 -6.35
N SER A 311 -1.54 16.13 -5.12
CA SER A 311 -2.36 16.47 -3.97
C SER A 311 -1.59 17.41 -3.02
N ASP A 312 -2.29 18.41 -2.51
CA ASP A 312 -1.77 19.27 -1.45
C ASP A 312 -1.59 18.49 -0.14
N PRO A 313 -0.63 18.88 0.72
CA PRO A 313 -0.51 18.29 2.05
C PRO A 313 -1.77 18.60 2.85
N GLU A 314 -2.44 17.57 3.32
CA GLU A 314 -3.48 17.72 4.33
C GLU A 314 -2.75 17.87 5.67
N THR A 315 -2.86 19.00 6.37
CA THR A 315 -2.18 19.19 7.68
C THR A 315 -3.12 19.10 8.88
N ALA A 316 -4.44 19.16 8.64
CA ALA A 316 -5.48 19.25 9.67
C ALA A 316 -5.51 18.07 10.67
N TYR A 317 -5.14 16.86 10.23
CA TYR A 317 -5.31 15.63 11.02
C TYR A 317 -4.03 15.08 11.64
N PHE A 318 -2.89 15.76 11.47
CA PHE A 318 -1.57 15.16 11.74
C PHE A 318 -0.91 15.63 13.03
N LYS A 319 -1.55 16.54 13.77
CA LYS A 319 -1.11 16.92 15.14
C LYS A 319 -0.89 15.71 16.06
N PRO A 320 -1.73 14.66 16.06
CA PRO A 320 -1.48 13.43 16.83
C PRO A 320 -0.14 12.75 16.49
N ALA A 321 0.38 12.91 15.27
CA ALA A 321 1.70 12.38 14.91
C ALA A 321 2.82 13.09 15.68
N TYR A 322 2.74 14.41 15.82
CA TYR A 322 3.71 15.20 16.59
C TYR A 322 3.62 14.88 18.08
N ASP A 323 2.39 14.80 18.61
CA ASP A 323 2.12 14.43 20.01
C ASP A 323 2.72 13.05 20.33
N PHE A 324 2.52 12.08 19.44
CA PHE A 324 3.02 10.73 19.63
C PHE A 324 4.54 10.64 19.50
N ALA A 325 5.13 11.27 18.49
CA ALA A 325 6.59 11.30 18.32
C ALA A 325 7.28 11.95 19.53
N GLU A 326 6.74 13.06 20.04
CA GLU A 326 7.24 13.71 21.26
C GLU A 326 7.18 12.77 22.45
N SER A 327 6.01 12.19 22.71
CA SER A 327 5.79 11.26 23.83
C SER A 327 6.77 10.07 23.76
N ALA A 328 6.96 9.51 22.57
CA ALA A 328 7.84 8.36 22.37
C ALA A 328 9.32 8.70 22.56
N VAL A 329 9.78 9.86 22.06
CA VAL A 329 11.16 10.35 22.19
C VAL A 329 11.49 10.73 23.63
N MET A 330 10.54 11.38 24.33
CA MET A 330 10.68 11.78 25.74
C MET A 330 10.47 10.61 26.72
N LYS A 331 10.05 9.44 26.23
CA LYS A 331 9.71 8.26 27.03
C LYS A 331 8.67 8.58 28.11
N ASP A 332 7.59 9.21 27.68
CA ASP A 332 6.46 9.54 28.56
C ASP A 332 5.89 8.26 29.20
N ALA A 333 5.49 8.36 30.47
CA ALA A 333 4.92 7.26 31.24
C ALA A 333 3.56 6.79 30.70
N SER A 334 2.91 7.59 29.86
CA SER A 334 1.68 7.21 29.15
C SER A 334 1.88 6.16 28.06
N LEU A 335 3.13 5.88 27.65
CA LEU A 335 3.46 4.92 26.60
C LEU A 335 4.08 3.64 27.19
N PRO A 336 3.76 2.46 26.63
CA PRO A 336 4.49 1.24 26.91
C PRO A 336 6.00 1.43 26.68
N SER A 337 6.81 1.17 27.71
CA SER A 337 8.27 1.36 27.64
C SER A 337 8.91 0.53 26.53
N THR A 338 8.38 -0.67 26.25
CA THR A 338 8.83 -1.55 25.16
C THR A 338 8.85 -0.83 23.81
N ILE A 339 7.89 0.04 23.51
CA ILE A 339 7.81 0.75 22.22
C ILE A 339 9.03 1.67 22.06
N SER A 340 9.25 2.57 23.02
CA SER A 340 10.36 3.51 22.97
C SER A 340 11.73 2.81 23.10
N GLU A 341 11.84 1.79 23.94
CA GLU A 341 13.11 1.06 24.14
C GLU A 341 13.49 0.20 22.95
N THR A 342 12.51 -0.41 22.27
CA THR A 342 12.77 -1.33 21.16
C THR A 342 12.95 -0.58 19.83
N LEU A 343 12.14 0.46 19.60
CA LEU A 343 12.08 1.17 18.31
C LEU A 343 12.97 2.43 18.25
N LEU A 344 13.28 3.06 19.40
CA LEU A 344 14.01 4.35 19.48
C LEU A 344 15.28 4.23 20.36
N ARG A 345 16.22 3.40 19.93
CA ARG A 345 17.40 2.98 20.70
C ARG A 345 18.51 4.02 20.73
N ASN A 346 18.62 4.83 19.67
CA ASN A 346 19.70 5.80 19.49
C ASN A 346 19.18 7.13 18.92
N GLU A 347 20.05 8.14 18.90
CA GLU A 347 19.72 9.48 18.41
C GLU A 347 19.36 9.52 16.91
N GLU A 348 19.83 8.55 16.12
CA GLU A 348 19.44 8.44 14.71
C GLU A 348 17.99 7.96 14.56
N GLU A 349 17.57 6.96 15.32
CA GLU A 349 16.19 6.45 15.34
C GLU A 349 15.21 7.49 15.91
N LYS A 350 15.60 8.26 16.93
CA LYS A 350 14.81 9.40 17.43
C LYS A 350 14.62 10.48 16.37
N TYR A 351 15.68 10.81 15.63
CA TYR A 351 15.59 11.74 14.50
C TYR A 351 14.67 11.19 13.39
N LEU A 352 14.78 9.90 13.06
CA LEU A 352 13.90 9.25 12.09
C LEU A 352 12.44 9.23 12.53
N ALA A 353 12.15 9.12 13.83
CA ALA A 353 10.79 9.22 14.35
C ALA A 353 10.14 10.57 14.01
N TRP A 354 10.90 11.67 14.14
CA TRP A 354 10.44 13.00 13.73
C TRP A 354 10.25 13.12 12.22
N ILE A 355 11.13 12.51 11.43
CA ILE A 355 10.95 12.43 9.97
C ILE A 355 9.67 11.66 9.65
N CYS A 356 9.38 10.54 10.32
CA CYS A 356 8.14 9.78 10.13
C CYS A 356 6.92 10.68 10.36
N ALA A 357 6.87 11.41 11.49
CA ALA A 357 5.79 12.32 11.80
C ALA A 357 5.66 13.46 10.76
N THR A 358 6.79 13.97 10.27
CA THR A 358 6.84 15.01 9.24
C THR A 358 6.29 14.54 7.89
N MET A 359 6.42 13.24 7.55
CA MET A 359 5.96 12.73 6.26
C MET A 359 4.46 12.38 6.23
N MET A 360 3.79 12.37 7.39
CA MET A 360 2.40 11.92 7.50
C MET A 360 1.41 12.61 6.54
N PRO A 361 1.50 13.93 6.27
CA PRO A 361 0.60 14.62 5.34
C PRO A 361 0.55 14.09 3.91
N TRP A 362 1.53 13.27 3.47
CA TRP A 362 1.59 12.69 2.12
C TRP A 362 1.49 11.18 2.07
N VAL A 363 1.16 10.52 3.19
CA VAL A 363 1.14 9.05 3.25
C VAL A 363 0.01 8.45 2.43
N ASP A 364 -1.16 9.09 2.44
CA ASP A 364 -2.35 8.65 1.70
C ASP A 364 -2.49 9.31 0.31
N ALA A 365 -1.50 10.13 -0.07
CA ALA A 365 -1.51 10.79 -1.38
C ALA A 365 -1.36 9.77 -2.53
N PRO A 366 -2.04 9.97 -3.67
CA PRO A 366 -1.92 9.09 -4.82
C PRO A 366 -0.48 8.90 -5.28
N THR A 367 -0.12 7.66 -5.66
CA THR A 367 1.21 7.36 -6.20
C THR A 367 1.42 8.06 -7.54
N ILE A 368 2.62 8.58 -7.77
CA ILE A 368 2.98 9.33 -8.97
C ILE A 368 3.62 8.39 -9.99
N PRO A 369 3.10 8.31 -11.23
CA PRO A 369 3.67 7.45 -12.27
C PRO A 369 5.15 7.72 -12.50
N HIS A 370 5.94 6.67 -12.67
CA HIS A 370 7.34 6.82 -13.05
C HIS A 370 7.42 7.27 -14.52
N GLN A 371 8.38 8.15 -14.85
CA GLN A 371 8.66 8.57 -16.24
C GLN A 371 9.02 7.41 -17.20
N LYS A 372 9.27 6.21 -16.67
CA LYS A 372 9.64 5.01 -17.43
C LYS A 372 8.52 3.99 -17.22
N PRO A 373 7.84 3.51 -18.29
CA PRO A 373 6.58 2.77 -18.17
C PRO A 373 6.68 1.41 -17.45
N LEU A 374 7.89 0.86 -17.28
CA LEU A 374 8.13 -0.44 -16.62
C LEU A 374 8.59 -0.31 -15.16
N GLN A 375 8.73 0.92 -14.65
CA GLN A 375 9.18 1.15 -13.27
C GLN A 375 8.00 1.41 -12.35
N ARG A 376 8.16 0.99 -11.09
CA ARG A 376 7.12 1.18 -10.06
C ARG A 376 6.85 2.69 -9.85
N PRO A 377 5.58 3.07 -9.62
CA PRO A 377 5.25 4.46 -9.32
C PRO A 377 5.91 4.89 -8.01
N TYR A 378 6.16 6.18 -7.87
CA TYR A 378 6.73 6.75 -6.66
C TYR A 378 5.64 7.10 -5.64
N PHE A 379 5.91 6.89 -4.36
CA PHE A 379 5.10 7.47 -3.29
C PHE A 379 5.35 8.97 -3.20
N ALA A 380 4.30 9.76 -2.92
CA ALA A 380 4.42 11.21 -2.77
C ALA A 380 5.37 11.58 -1.61
N ALA A 381 5.21 10.96 -0.44
CA ALA A 381 6.10 11.15 0.70
C ALA A 381 7.58 10.85 0.39
N TYR A 382 7.85 9.85 -0.47
CA TYR A 382 9.22 9.56 -0.93
C TYR A 382 9.78 10.70 -1.80
N LEU A 383 8.97 11.24 -2.72
CA LEU A 383 9.40 12.37 -3.56
C LEU A 383 9.58 13.65 -2.75
N VAL A 384 8.73 13.89 -1.76
CA VAL A 384 8.87 14.99 -0.80
C VAL A 384 10.20 14.91 -0.07
N ALA A 385 10.57 13.73 0.45
CA ALA A 385 11.86 13.55 1.09
C ALA A 385 13.03 13.76 0.12
N ARG A 386 12.94 13.18 -1.08
CA ARG A 386 14.03 13.20 -2.06
C ARG A 386 14.24 14.55 -2.73
N GLU A 387 13.18 15.26 -3.07
CA GLU A 387 13.25 16.50 -3.86
C GLU A 387 12.91 17.76 -3.04
N GLY A 388 12.02 17.64 -2.05
CA GLY A 388 11.56 18.76 -1.23
C GLY A 388 12.63 19.31 -0.29
N PHE A 389 13.31 18.44 0.46
CA PHE A 389 14.40 18.85 1.36
C PHE A 389 15.70 18.05 1.15
N LYS A 390 15.81 17.33 0.02
CA LYS A 390 17.01 16.59 -0.40
C LYS A 390 17.56 15.68 0.70
N ALA A 391 16.69 14.84 1.27
CA ALA A 391 17.07 13.88 2.29
C ALA A 391 18.13 12.89 1.77
N PRO A 392 19.06 12.43 2.63
CA PRO A 392 19.97 11.34 2.31
C PRO A 392 19.22 10.09 1.80
N ASN A 393 19.83 9.36 0.86
CA ASN A 393 19.23 8.15 0.26
C ASN A 393 18.74 7.14 1.31
N LYS A 394 19.49 6.96 2.40
CA LYS A 394 19.12 6.09 3.52
C LYS A 394 17.73 6.45 4.10
N ILE A 395 17.42 7.74 4.23
CA ILE A 395 16.12 8.21 4.73
C ILE A 395 15.02 7.98 3.70
N CYS A 396 15.30 8.30 2.43
CA CYS A 396 14.37 8.05 1.33
C CYS A 396 13.98 6.56 1.24
N ASP A 397 14.96 5.66 1.34
CA ASP A 397 14.76 4.21 1.29
C ASP A 397 13.93 3.71 2.49
N VAL A 398 14.14 4.29 3.68
CA VAL A 398 13.33 3.99 4.87
C VAL A 398 11.87 4.37 4.65
N ILE A 399 11.59 5.57 4.11
CA ILE A 399 10.22 6.04 3.84
C ILE A 399 9.55 5.15 2.78
N ALA A 400 10.25 4.88 1.68
CA ALA A 400 9.74 4.01 0.62
C ALA A 400 9.45 2.58 1.13
N SER A 401 10.32 2.03 1.98
CA SER A 401 10.14 0.69 2.58
C SER A 401 8.97 0.68 3.57
N SER A 402 8.83 1.74 4.38
CA SER A 402 7.74 1.89 5.36
C SER A 402 6.37 1.87 4.68
N LEU A 403 6.27 2.48 3.49
CA LEU A 403 5.06 2.53 2.67
C LEU A 403 4.85 1.23 1.89
N SER A 404 5.91 0.65 1.32
CA SER A 404 5.81 -0.59 0.54
C SER A 404 5.38 -1.78 1.39
N ASN A 405 5.87 -1.87 2.63
CA ASN A 405 5.57 -2.96 3.56
C ASN A 405 4.41 -2.61 4.51
N SER A 406 3.75 -1.48 4.31
CA SER A 406 2.81 -0.87 5.24
C SER A 406 1.63 -1.80 5.60
N GLU A 407 1.01 -2.42 4.58
CA GLU A 407 -0.10 -3.35 4.79
C GLU A 407 0.34 -4.64 5.48
N GLU A 408 1.50 -5.19 5.09
CA GLU A 408 2.05 -6.40 5.71
C GLU A 408 2.36 -6.18 7.19
N ILE A 409 3.03 -5.07 7.54
CA ILE A 409 3.38 -4.72 8.92
C ILE A 409 2.10 -4.64 9.79
N ARG A 410 1.12 -3.84 9.36
CA ARG A 410 -0.14 -3.69 10.12
C ARG A 410 -0.88 -5.01 10.27
N SER A 411 -0.93 -5.82 9.21
CA SER A 411 -1.57 -7.13 9.21
C SER A 411 -0.88 -8.10 10.19
N VAL A 412 0.45 -8.18 10.16
CA VAL A 412 1.23 -9.04 11.06
C VAL A 412 1.08 -8.59 12.52
N VAL A 413 1.14 -7.28 12.80
CA VAL A 413 0.94 -6.75 14.16
C VAL A 413 -0.46 -7.10 14.67
N ALA A 414 -1.50 -6.87 13.87
CA ALA A 414 -2.88 -7.17 14.25
C ALA A 414 -3.12 -8.67 14.46
N GLN A 415 -2.59 -9.52 13.58
CA GLN A 415 -2.71 -10.98 13.70
C GLN A 415 -1.95 -11.54 14.90
N CYS A 416 -0.73 -11.04 15.16
CA CYS A 416 0.05 -11.42 16.33
C CYS A 416 -0.66 -11.04 17.63
N ALA A 417 -1.11 -9.78 17.75
CA ALA A 417 -1.86 -9.32 18.92
C ALA A 417 -3.16 -10.12 19.14
N LYS A 418 -3.89 -10.42 18.06
CA LYS A 418 -5.11 -11.25 18.13
C LYS A 418 -4.81 -12.69 18.56
N GLY A 419 -3.77 -13.31 17.99
CA GLY A 419 -3.36 -14.68 18.31
C GLY A 419 -2.93 -14.82 19.77
N LEU A 420 -2.18 -13.84 20.30
CA LEU A 420 -1.77 -13.82 21.71
C LEU A 420 -2.95 -13.66 22.67
N ARG A 421 -3.97 -12.85 22.29
CA ARG A 421 -5.19 -12.66 23.10
C ARG A 421 -6.16 -13.84 23.01
N ARG A 422 -6.24 -14.50 21.86
CA ARG A 422 -7.16 -15.61 21.56
C ARG A 422 -6.41 -16.76 20.86
N PRO A 423 -5.67 -17.58 21.62
CA PRO A 423 -4.89 -18.70 21.07
C PRO A 423 -5.76 -19.73 20.33
N ASP A 424 -7.04 -19.84 20.69
CA ASP A 424 -8.05 -20.70 20.06
C ASP A 424 -8.36 -20.29 18.61
N THR A 425 -8.07 -19.06 18.21
CA THR A 425 -8.33 -18.53 16.86
C THR A 425 -7.11 -18.58 15.94
N ILE A 426 -5.98 -19.12 16.42
CA ILE A 426 -4.75 -19.23 15.64
C ILE A 426 -4.93 -20.30 14.56
N ASN A 427 -4.69 -19.92 13.31
CA ASN A 427 -4.61 -20.89 12.23
C ASN A 427 -3.29 -21.66 12.34
N PRO A 428 -3.28 -22.99 12.58
CA PRO A 428 -2.06 -23.76 12.77
C PRO A 428 -1.13 -23.79 11.54
N THR A 429 -1.63 -23.42 10.35
CA THR A 429 -0.82 -23.35 9.12
C THR A 429 -0.23 -21.96 8.86
N ASN A 430 -0.70 -20.91 9.54
CA ASN A 430 -0.24 -19.53 9.38
C ASN A 430 -0.30 -18.78 10.71
N ASP A 431 0.52 -19.24 11.66
CA ASP A 431 0.59 -18.67 13.00
C ASP A 431 1.46 -17.41 13.00
N ALA A 432 0.83 -16.24 13.13
CA ALA A 432 1.50 -14.94 13.22
C ALA A 432 2.22 -14.72 14.57
N THR A 433 2.10 -15.64 15.54
CA THR A 433 2.85 -15.63 16.80
C THR A 433 4.08 -16.54 16.78
N ALA A 434 4.26 -17.31 15.70
CA ALA A 434 5.36 -18.24 15.53
C ALA A 434 6.67 -17.52 15.18
N ARG A 435 7.79 -18.13 15.61
CA ARG A 435 9.13 -17.57 15.50
C ARG A 435 9.61 -17.42 14.07
N ASP A 436 9.33 -18.38 13.22
CA ASP A 436 9.67 -18.33 11.80
C ASP A 436 8.78 -17.37 11.03
N THR A 437 7.47 -17.33 11.29
CA THR A 437 6.57 -16.37 10.64
C THR A 437 7.02 -14.92 10.90
N LEU A 438 7.19 -14.56 12.18
CA LEU A 438 7.65 -13.22 12.58
C LEU A 438 9.08 -12.94 12.11
N GLY A 439 9.98 -13.91 12.27
CA GLY A 439 11.38 -13.74 11.86
C GLY A 439 11.53 -13.55 10.35
N MET A 440 10.75 -14.28 9.54
CA MET A 440 10.74 -14.11 8.09
C MET A 440 10.10 -12.78 7.67
N ALA A 441 9.06 -12.31 8.36
CA ALA A 441 8.47 -10.99 8.11
C ALA A 441 9.49 -9.87 8.35
N ILE A 442 10.15 -9.87 9.51
CA ILE A 442 11.17 -8.85 9.84
C ILE A 442 12.33 -8.89 8.83
N ARG A 443 12.76 -10.08 8.39
CA ARG A 443 13.80 -10.20 7.35
C ARG A 443 13.37 -9.61 6.00
N ARG A 444 12.09 -9.72 5.63
CA ARG A 444 11.57 -9.06 4.42
C ARG A 444 11.57 -7.54 4.55
N TRP A 445 11.27 -7.02 5.75
CA TRP A 445 11.33 -5.59 6.03
C TRP A 445 12.77 -5.05 6.09
N GLY A 446 13.74 -5.92 6.41
CA GLY A 446 15.16 -5.60 6.37
C GLY A 446 15.65 -4.84 7.61
N SER A 447 16.83 -4.21 7.51
CA SER A 447 17.52 -3.61 8.66
C SER A 447 16.82 -2.38 9.25
N THR A 448 15.90 -1.77 8.51
CA THR A 448 15.17 -0.57 8.92
C THR A 448 13.78 -0.89 9.49
N TRP A 449 13.49 -2.15 9.76
CA TRP A 449 12.17 -2.62 10.20
C TRP A 449 11.63 -1.88 11.43
N ARG A 450 12.49 -1.48 12.37
CA ARG A 450 12.09 -0.73 13.58
C ARG A 450 11.45 0.60 13.22
N THR A 451 12.09 1.36 12.33
CA THR A 451 11.55 2.62 11.84
C THR A 451 10.30 2.41 11.01
N GLN A 452 10.23 1.33 10.21
CA GLN A 452 9.02 1.00 9.45
C GLN A 452 7.83 0.67 10.36
N VAL A 453 8.04 -0.08 11.44
CA VAL A 453 7.03 -0.37 12.46
C VAL A 453 6.60 0.91 13.17
N PHE A 454 7.54 1.77 13.56
CA PHE A 454 7.24 3.06 14.17
C PHE A 454 6.42 3.96 13.23
N PHE A 455 6.79 4.05 11.95
CA PHE A 455 6.05 4.81 10.94
C PHE A 455 4.60 4.33 10.81
N ASN A 456 4.38 3.02 10.76
CA ASN A 456 3.04 2.45 10.65
C ASN A 456 2.21 2.63 11.92
N LEU A 457 2.84 2.61 13.10
CA LEU A 457 2.19 2.96 14.36
C LEU A 457 1.72 4.42 14.36
N VAL A 458 2.58 5.36 13.97
CA VAL A 458 2.22 6.79 13.86
C VAL A 458 1.05 6.97 12.88
N TYR A 459 1.11 6.29 11.73
CA TYR A 459 0.05 6.33 10.72
C TYR A 459 -1.28 5.81 11.27
N GLU A 460 -1.31 4.69 12.00
CA GLU A 460 -2.55 4.17 12.60
C GLU A 460 -3.11 5.08 13.70
N ILE A 461 -2.25 5.76 14.46
CA ILE A 461 -2.66 6.77 15.45
C ILE A 461 -3.34 7.95 14.77
N VAL A 462 -2.76 8.46 13.67
CA VAL A 462 -3.34 9.55 12.87
C VAL A 462 -4.67 9.13 12.26
N LEU A 463 -4.78 7.91 11.73
CA LEU A 463 -6.02 7.40 11.14
C LEU A 463 -7.17 7.30 12.15
N GLY A 464 -6.88 7.12 13.45
CA GLY A 464 -7.88 7.15 14.52
C GLY A 464 -8.97 6.08 14.43
N ARG A 465 -8.78 4.99 13.68
CA ARG A 465 -9.80 3.93 13.48
C ARG A 465 -10.01 3.05 14.71
N VAL A 466 -8.99 2.96 15.57
CA VAL A 466 -8.97 2.14 16.78
C VAL A 466 -8.60 3.05 17.95
N SER A 467 -9.07 2.72 19.16
CA SER A 467 -8.70 3.47 20.36
C SER A 467 -7.17 3.47 20.52
N ARG A 468 -6.60 4.60 20.96
CA ARG A 468 -5.14 4.75 21.17
C ARG A 468 -4.61 3.64 22.08
N ASP A 469 -5.32 3.33 23.17
CA ASP A 469 -4.89 2.32 24.13
C ASP A 469 -4.89 0.91 23.54
N ASP A 470 -5.91 0.53 22.76
CA ASP A 470 -5.95 -0.79 22.12
C ASP A 470 -4.87 -0.96 21.06
N LEU A 471 -4.58 0.11 20.32
CA LEU A 471 -3.51 0.13 19.33
C LEU A 471 -2.14 -0.02 20.01
N LEU A 472 -1.86 0.76 21.05
CA LEU A 472 -0.62 0.67 21.81
C LEU A 472 -0.43 -0.72 22.43
N ARG A 473 -1.48 -1.29 23.04
CA ARG A 473 -1.46 -2.66 23.56
C ARG A 473 -1.14 -3.71 22.47
N SER A 474 -1.62 -3.50 21.25
CA SER A 474 -1.38 -4.44 20.14
C SER A 474 0.06 -4.40 19.67
N TYR A 475 0.62 -3.20 19.53
CA TYR A 475 2.04 -3.02 19.19
C TYR A 475 2.97 -3.46 20.32
N GLU A 476 2.63 -3.18 21.58
CA GLU A 476 3.33 -3.68 22.76
C GLU A 476 3.39 -5.21 22.76
N SER A 477 2.24 -5.89 22.63
CA SER A 477 2.18 -7.36 22.59
C SER A 477 3.03 -7.94 21.45
N PHE A 478 3.02 -7.29 20.29
CA PHE A 478 3.85 -7.68 19.15
C PHE A 478 5.35 -7.53 19.42
N LEU A 479 5.78 -6.39 19.99
CA LEU A 479 7.18 -6.14 20.30
C LEU A 479 7.67 -7.04 21.44
N ASP A 480 6.88 -7.23 22.49
CA ASP A 480 7.19 -8.15 23.59
C ASP A 480 7.40 -9.57 23.05
N ARG A 481 6.55 -10.00 22.10
CA ARG A 481 6.70 -11.31 21.46
C ARG A 481 8.00 -11.42 20.64
N ILE A 482 8.41 -10.35 19.96
CA ILE A 482 9.71 -10.31 19.24
C ILE A 482 10.87 -10.44 20.22
N VAL A 483 10.79 -9.77 21.37
CA VAL A 483 11.81 -9.82 22.43
C VAL A 483 11.87 -11.22 23.04
N GLU A 484 10.73 -11.79 23.43
CA GLU A 484 10.59 -13.14 23.99
C GLU A 484 11.19 -14.19 23.03
N LEU A 485 10.87 -14.06 21.74
CA LEU A 485 11.39 -14.92 20.69
C LEU A 485 12.80 -14.53 20.24
N LYS A 486 13.53 -13.60 20.87
CA LYS A 486 14.91 -13.24 20.48
C LYS A 486 15.05 -12.99 18.97
N LEU A 487 14.15 -12.21 18.40
CA LEU A 487 14.07 -11.89 16.96
C LEU A 487 14.53 -10.46 16.61
N LEU A 488 14.99 -9.69 17.60
CA LEU A 488 15.36 -8.28 17.43
C LEU A 488 16.38 -8.01 16.31
N ASP A 489 17.31 -8.94 16.09
CA ASP A 489 18.40 -8.80 15.11
C ASP A 489 18.33 -9.87 14.00
N VAL A 490 17.13 -10.40 13.74
CA VAL A 490 16.90 -11.50 12.79
C VAL A 490 17.26 -11.14 11.34
N ASP A 491 17.26 -9.86 10.99
CA ASP A 491 17.74 -9.34 9.70
C ASP A 491 19.23 -9.64 9.48
N THR A 492 20.03 -9.68 10.55
CA THR A 492 21.47 -9.95 10.50
C THR A 492 21.81 -11.45 10.53
N PHE A 493 20.82 -12.32 10.75
CA PHE A 493 21.05 -13.77 10.85
C PHE A 493 21.60 -14.31 9.53
N ARG A 494 22.68 -15.07 9.62
CA ARG A 494 23.29 -15.75 8.47
C ARG A 494 22.58 -17.09 8.25
N PRO A 495 22.21 -17.41 7.00
CA PRO A 495 21.71 -18.74 6.67
C PRO A 495 22.72 -19.83 7.03
N LEU A 496 22.22 -20.96 7.55
CA LEU A 496 23.02 -22.17 7.81
C LEU A 496 23.76 -22.68 6.56
N LEU A 497 23.20 -22.43 5.38
CA LEU A 497 23.74 -22.86 4.08
C LEU A 497 23.90 -21.69 3.13
N LYS A 498 25.01 -21.66 2.39
CA LYS A 498 25.14 -20.80 1.21
C LYS A 498 24.43 -21.45 0.02
N GLY A 499 23.96 -20.64 -0.92
CA GLY A 499 23.27 -21.14 -2.12
C GLY A 499 24.10 -22.14 -2.94
N THR A 500 25.42 -22.01 -2.95
CA THR A 500 26.33 -22.96 -3.61
C THR A 500 26.36 -24.33 -2.92
N ASP A 501 26.31 -24.34 -1.60
CA ASP A 501 26.37 -25.56 -0.80
C ASP A 501 25.03 -26.30 -0.87
N LEU A 502 23.93 -25.55 -0.86
CA LEU A 502 22.58 -26.08 -1.08
C LEU A 502 22.43 -26.67 -2.50
N ALA A 503 22.94 -25.98 -3.52
CA ALA A 503 22.94 -26.48 -4.90
C ALA A 503 23.68 -27.82 -5.03
N LYS A 504 24.86 -27.92 -4.40
CA LYS A 504 25.68 -29.13 -4.37
C LYS A 504 24.97 -30.28 -3.62
N ALA A 505 24.36 -30.00 -2.47
CA ALA A 505 23.61 -30.98 -1.68
C ALA A 505 22.34 -31.50 -2.38
N LEU A 506 21.74 -30.69 -3.26
CA LEU A 506 20.57 -31.04 -4.06
C LEU A 506 20.93 -31.62 -5.44
N GLY A 507 22.22 -31.67 -5.81
CA GLY A 507 22.67 -32.15 -7.12
C GLY A 507 22.18 -31.31 -8.31
N THR A 508 21.91 -30.01 -8.12
CA THR A 508 21.35 -29.13 -9.16
C THR A 508 22.15 -27.85 -9.35
N LYS A 509 22.09 -27.25 -10.55
CA LYS A 509 22.83 -26.01 -10.85
C LYS A 509 22.16 -24.80 -10.15
N PRO A 510 22.94 -23.83 -9.64
CA PRO A 510 22.39 -22.59 -9.09
C PRO A 510 21.51 -21.86 -10.11
N GLY A 511 20.39 -21.28 -9.65
CA GLY A 511 19.44 -20.56 -10.50
C GLY A 511 18.43 -19.72 -9.68
N PRO A 512 17.43 -19.11 -10.33
CA PRO A 512 16.46 -18.21 -9.67
C PRO A 512 15.69 -18.82 -8.51
N TRP A 513 15.45 -20.14 -8.53
CA TRP A 513 14.80 -20.92 -7.46
C TRP A 513 15.57 -20.91 -6.12
N MET A 514 16.84 -20.49 -6.14
CA MET A 514 17.70 -20.48 -4.96
C MET A 514 17.19 -19.55 -3.87
N LYS A 515 16.55 -18.44 -4.24
CA LYS A 515 15.98 -17.50 -3.26
C LYS A 515 14.91 -18.19 -2.41
N ASP A 516 13.93 -18.80 -3.07
CA ASP A 516 12.84 -19.52 -2.40
C ASP A 516 13.37 -20.69 -1.54
N ALA A 517 14.38 -21.41 -2.05
CA ALA A 517 15.00 -22.50 -1.30
C ALA A 517 15.77 -22.01 -0.07
N LEU A 518 16.49 -20.89 -0.16
CA LEU A 518 17.16 -20.27 0.98
C LEU A 518 16.16 -19.69 1.99
N ASP A 519 15.01 -19.17 1.54
CA ASP A 519 13.93 -18.72 2.43
C ASP A 519 13.33 -19.90 3.22
N VAL A 520 13.18 -21.08 2.60
CA VAL A 520 12.77 -22.31 3.31
C VAL A 520 13.82 -22.74 4.34
N VAL A 521 15.11 -22.69 4.00
CA VAL A 521 16.20 -22.98 4.95
C VAL A 521 16.17 -21.99 6.12
N MET A 522 15.97 -20.70 5.85
CA MET A 522 15.87 -19.68 6.88
C MET A 522 14.66 -19.88 7.79
N ALA A 523 13.48 -20.15 7.23
CA ALA A 523 12.28 -20.44 8.02
C ALA A 523 12.46 -21.69 8.89
N TRP A 524 13.13 -22.73 8.36
CA TRP A 524 13.48 -23.92 9.15
C TRP A 524 14.48 -23.60 10.28
N GLN A 525 15.52 -22.81 9.99
CA GLN A 525 16.52 -22.36 10.97
C GLN A 525 15.86 -21.54 12.09
N LEU A 526 14.87 -20.71 11.76
CA LEU A 526 14.13 -19.93 12.75
C LEU A 526 13.25 -20.80 13.65
N ARG A 527 12.67 -21.89 13.12
CA ARG A 527 11.95 -22.90 13.93
C ARG A 527 12.88 -23.70 14.84
N ASN A 528 14.12 -23.93 14.41
CA ASN A 528 15.09 -24.80 15.07
C ASN A 528 16.36 -24.03 15.49
N PRO A 529 16.26 -23.04 16.40
CA PRO A 529 17.36 -22.11 16.70
C PRO A 529 18.61 -22.77 17.29
N ASN A 530 18.47 -23.96 17.90
CA ASN A 530 19.58 -24.68 18.54
C ASN A 530 20.26 -25.71 17.60
N VAL A 531 19.73 -25.90 16.38
CA VAL A 531 20.24 -26.93 15.46
C VAL A 531 21.20 -26.29 14.47
N THR A 532 22.44 -26.77 14.47
CA THR A 532 23.51 -26.27 13.57
C THR A 532 23.79 -27.20 12.39
N ASP A 533 23.25 -28.42 12.40
CA ASP A 533 23.38 -29.37 11.29
C ASP A 533 22.37 -29.02 10.17
N PRO A 534 22.84 -28.74 8.94
CA PRO A 534 21.96 -28.38 7.82
C PRO A 534 21.17 -29.54 7.21
N THR A 535 21.42 -30.79 7.61
CA THR A 535 20.84 -31.99 6.96
C THR A 535 19.31 -31.94 6.91
N ALA A 536 18.64 -31.67 8.03
CA ALA A 536 17.18 -31.58 8.09
C ALA A 536 16.61 -30.36 7.34
N ALA A 537 17.38 -29.26 7.23
CA ALA A 537 17.00 -28.11 6.41
C ALA A 537 17.03 -28.45 4.91
N ILE A 538 18.02 -29.25 4.47
CA ILE A 538 18.12 -29.73 3.08
C ILE A 538 16.95 -30.67 2.76
N GLU A 539 16.56 -31.54 3.68
CA GLU A 539 15.39 -32.38 3.51
C GLU A 539 14.10 -31.56 3.41
N ALA A 540 13.93 -30.51 4.23
CA ALA A 540 12.79 -29.61 4.11
C ALA A 540 12.72 -28.93 2.73
N VAL A 541 13.86 -28.56 2.13
CA VAL A 541 13.92 -28.04 0.76
C VAL A 541 13.56 -29.12 -0.26
N LYS A 542 13.99 -30.37 -0.08
CA LYS A 542 13.63 -31.50 -0.97
C LYS A 542 12.12 -31.77 -0.94
N VAL A 543 11.50 -31.79 0.23
CA VAL A 543 10.05 -31.96 0.40
C VAL A 543 9.31 -30.80 -0.26
N SER A 544 9.69 -29.54 0.04
CA SER A 544 9.10 -28.35 -0.59
C SER A 544 9.27 -28.36 -2.11
N ARG A 545 10.38 -28.89 -2.63
CA ARG A 545 10.62 -28.97 -4.08
C ARG A 545 9.83 -30.10 -4.75
N ALA A 546 9.64 -31.23 -4.08
CA ALA A 546 8.81 -32.34 -4.58
C ALA A 546 7.33 -31.94 -4.68
N GLU A 547 6.85 -31.07 -3.76
CA GLU A 547 5.50 -30.48 -3.81
C GLU A 547 5.34 -29.43 -4.92
N LYS A 548 6.43 -28.85 -5.44
CA LYS A 548 6.43 -27.69 -6.36
C LYS A 548 6.51 -28.03 -7.86
N THR A 549 6.62 -29.31 -8.24
CA THR A 549 7.19 -29.66 -9.57
C THR A 549 6.29 -29.58 -10.81
N ASP A 550 5.03 -29.10 -10.78
CA ASP A 550 4.29 -28.83 -12.05
C ASP A 550 3.14 -27.79 -11.99
N SER A 551 2.71 -27.28 -10.83
CA SER A 551 1.50 -26.42 -10.69
C SER A 551 1.71 -24.96 -10.24
N GLU A 552 2.94 -24.54 -9.89
CA GLU A 552 3.15 -23.30 -9.11
C GLU A 552 3.22 -22.00 -9.93
N LEU A 553 3.69 -21.99 -11.19
CA LEU A 553 3.78 -20.74 -11.98
C LEU A 553 2.39 -20.15 -12.20
N SER A 554 1.44 -20.97 -12.64
CA SER A 554 0.08 -20.55 -12.93
C SER A 554 -0.64 -20.11 -11.65
N LEU A 555 -0.42 -20.80 -10.52
CA LEU A 555 -0.99 -20.44 -9.21
C LEU A 555 -0.41 -19.13 -8.63
N ARG A 556 0.89 -18.89 -8.80
CA ARG A 556 1.55 -17.64 -8.38
C ARG A 556 1.09 -16.45 -9.24
N LEU A 557 0.99 -16.63 -10.56
CA LEU A 557 0.45 -15.62 -11.47
C LEU A 557 -1.01 -15.29 -11.15
N ALA A 558 -1.84 -16.32 -10.97
CA ALA A 558 -3.22 -16.19 -10.51
C ALA A 558 -3.31 -15.41 -9.19
N SER A 559 -2.51 -15.78 -8.18
CA SER A 559 -2.51 -15.10 -6.88
C SER A 559 -2.07 -13.64 -6.98
N HIS A 560 -1.06 -13.35 -7.79
CA HIS A 560 -0.56 -11.98 -7.99
C HIS A 560 -1.59 -11.10 -8.71
N PHE A 561 -2.22 -11.65 -9.76
CA PHE A 561 -3.29 -11.00 -10.50
C PHE A 561 -4.48 -10.64 -9.60
N LEU A 562 -4.95 -11.59 -8.76
CA LEU A 562 -6.05 -11.34 -7.83
C LEU A 562 -5.74 -10.28 -6.79
N GLN A 563 -4.48 -10.14 -6.37
CA GLN A 563 -4.09 -9.18 -5.34
C GLN A 563 -3.84 -7.77 -5.87
N LEU A 564 -3.24 -7.63 -7.05
CA LEU A 564 -2.83 -6.33 -7.56
C LEU A 564 -3.75 -5.77 -8.64
N THR A 565 -4.39 -6.62 -9.44
CA THR A 565 -5.14 -6.19 -10.63
C THR A 565 -6.64 -6.12 -10.39
N ILE A 566 -7.21 -7.04 -9.60
CA ILE A 566 -8.65 -7.07 -9.33
C ILE A 566 -9.13 -5.93 -8.41
N PRO A 567 -8.50 -5.62 -7.25
CA PRO A 567 -8.99 -4.57 -6.35
C PRO A 567 -9.14 -3.17 -6.98
N PRO A 568 -8.23 -2.68 -7.85
CA PRO A 568 -8.43 -1.37 -8.49
C PRO A 568 -9.55 -1.38 -9.55
N LEU A 569 -9.84 -2.52 -10.18
CA LEU A 569 -10.90 -2.65 -11.18
C LEU A 569 -12.29 -2.79 -10.54
N PHE A 570 -12.35 -3.42 -9.36
CA PHE A 570 -13.56 -3.63 -8.57
C PHE A 570 -13.40 -2.99 -7.18
N PRO A 571 -13.36 -1.65 -7.10
CA PRO A 571 -13.18 -0.97 -5.82
C PRO A 571 -14.33 -1.35 -4.88
N GLN A 572 -13.97 -1.87 -3.70
CA GLN A 572 -14.94 -2.06 -2.63
C GLN A 572 -15.39 -0.66 -2.18
N ASN A 573 -16.67 -0.34 -2.40
CA ASN A 573 -17.23 0.96 -2.01
C ASN A 573 -16.99 1.18 -0.52
N LYS A 574 -16.06 2.09 -0.18
CA LYS A 574 -15.98 2.64 1.17
C LYS A 574 -17.25 3.46 1.42
N PRO A 575 -17.87 3.40 2.62
CA PRO A 575 -19.10 4.10 2.93
C PRO A 575 -18.88 5.61 3.18
N THR A 576 -18.09 6.28 2.33
CA THR A 576 -17.71 7.69 2.50
C THR A 576 -17.42 8.34 1.15
N SER A 577 -18.47 8.67 0.40
CA SER A 577 -18.57 9.80 -0.55
C SER A 577 -19.77 9.53 -1.48
N ASN A 578 -20.69 10.49 -1.60
CA ASN A 578 -21.85 10.51 -2.50
C ASN A 578 -22.02 9.28 -3.41
N ALA A 579 -22.85 8.32 -2.99
CA ALA A 579 -23.21 7.14 -3.78
C ALA A 579 -23.75 7.50 -5.18
N LEU A 580 -24.30 8.71 -5.33
CA LEU A 580 -24.81 9.26 -6.58
C LEU A 580 -23.72 9.69 -7.58
N GLU A 581 -22.54 10.14 -7.11
CA GLU A 581 -21.41 10.49 -7.98
C GLU A 581 -20.62 9.25 -8.41
N ALA A 582 -20.45 8.28 -7.50
CA ALA A 582 -19.83 6.99 -7.82
C ALA A 582 -20.63 6.17 -8.84
N SER A 583 -21.96 6.33 -8.90
CA SER A 583 -22.81 5.66 -9.90
C SER A 583 -22.74 6.30 -11.30
N ARG A 584 -22.19 7.52 -11.43
CA ARG A 584 -22.11 8.25 -12.71
C ARG A 584 -20.82 8.00 -13.48
N GLN A 585 -19.78 7.49 -12.82
CA GLN A 585 -18.54 7.10 -13.50
C GLN A 585 -18.67 5.69 -14.09
N PRO A 586 -18.25 5.46 -15.34
CA PRO A 586 -18.26 4.13 -15.93
C PRO A 586 -17.36 3.22 -15.09
N ALA A 587 -17.89 2.06 -14.68
CA ALA A 587 -17.16 1.15 -13.82
C ALA A 587 -15.84 0.75 -14.52
N PRO A 588 -14.66 0.82 -13.84
CA PRO A 588 -13.36 0.62 -14.48
C PRO A 588 -13.22 -0.73 -15.22
N TRP A 589 -13.89 -1.76 -14.73
CA TRP A 589 -13.93 -3.10 -15.34
C TRP A 589 -14.77 -3.21 -16.62
N LYS A 590 -15.59 -2.20 -16.94
CA LYS A 590 -16.38 -2.12 -18.19
C LYS A 590 -15.63 -1.42 -19.33
N ASP A 591 -14.47 -0.84 -19.05
CA ASP A 591 -13.64 -0.21 -20.09
C ASP A 591 -13.13 -1.26 -21.08
N SER A 592 -13.28 -0.97 -22.37
CA SER A 592 -12.72 -1.76 -23.48
C SER A 592 -11.24 -2.11 -23.31
N VAL A 593 -10.44 -1.22 -22.71
CA VAL A 593 -9.00 -1.44 -22.46
C VAL A 593 -8.77 -2.50 -21.39
N ASN A 594 -9.71 -2.70 -20.47
CA ASN A 594 -9.57 -3.58 -19.31
C ASN A 594 -10.28 -4.93 -19.49
N GLN A 595 -10.88 -5.22 -20.64
CA GLN A 595 -11.60 -6.49 -20.87
C GLN A 595 -10.72 -7.73 -20.70
N TYR A 596 -9.42 -7.64 -21.04
CA TYR A 596 -8.46 -8.73 -20.83
C TYR A 596 -8.39 -9.19 -19.37
N ALA A 597 -8.68 -8.31 -18.40
CA ALA A 597 -8.67 -8.65 -16.99
C ALA A 597 -9.82 -9.59 -16.63
N LEU A 598 -10.96 -9.52 -17.33
CA LEU A 598 -12.08 -10.44 -17.12
C LEU A 598 -11.76 -11.82 -17.70
N ASP A 599 -11.13 -11.88 -18.86
CA ASP A 599 -10.66 -13.15 -19.44
C ASP A 599 -9.60 -13.81 -18.55
N LEU A 600 -8.68 -13.00 -18.02
CA LEU A 600 -7.65 -13.46 -17.09
C LEU A 600 -8.23 -13.88 -15.73
N LEU A 601 -9.33 -13.26 -15.29
CA LEU A 601 -10.08 -13.69 -14.11
C LEU A 601 -10.76 -15.06 -14.34
N GLY A 602 -11.36 -15.28 -15.51
CA GLY A 602 -11.91 -16.58 -15.89
C GLY A 602 -10.84 -17.68 -15.92
N TRP A 603 -9.70 -17.40 -16.56
CA TRP A 603 -8.52 -18.30 -16.54
C TRP A 603 -7.97 -18.52 -15.13
N THR A 604 -7.95 -17.47 -14.31
CA THR A 604 -7.49 -17.57 -12.93
C THR A 604 -8.39 -18.53 -12.16
N ILE A 605 -9.72 -18.36 -12.24
CA ILE A 605 -10.67 -19.24 -11.57
C ILE A 605 -10.43 -20.68 -12.00
N SER A 606 -10.29 -20.97 -13.30
CA SER A 606 -10.14 -22.34 -13.83
C SER A 606 -8.84 -23.05 -13.40
N VAL A 607 -7.81 -22.31 -13.01
CA VAL A 607 -6.49 -22.85 -12.61
C VAL A 607 -6.35 -23.02 -11.10
N LEU A 608 -7.12 -22.29 -10.29
CA LEU A 608 -6.99 -22.36 -8.83
C LEU A 608 -7.48 -23.70 -8.27
N ASP A 609 -6.72 -24.24 -7.31
CA ASP A 609 -7.19 -25.37 -6.51
C ASP A 609 -8.23 -24.92 -5.45
N PRO A 610 -9.12 -25.82 -4.98
CA PRO A 610 -10.19 -25.46 -4.05
C PRO A 610 -9.72 -24.79 -2.75
N LYS A 611 -8.56 -25.19 -2.20
CA LYS A 611 -8.05 -24.56 -0.96
C LYS A 611 -7.63 -23.11 -1.22
N THR A 612 -7.04 -22.84 -2.38
CA THR A 612 -6.69 -21.47 -2.77
C THR A 612 -7.93 -20.64 -3.10
N ILE A 613 -8.96 -21.22 -3.70
CA ILE A 613 -10.27 -20.56 -3.91
C ILE A 613 -10.86 -20.12 -2.56
N GLU A 614 -10.89 -21.01 -1.56
CA GLU A 614 -11.37 -20.67 -0.21
C GLU A 614 -10.52 -19.57 0.45
N ALA A 615 -9.19 -19.63 0.33
CA ALA A 615 -8.29 -18.63 0.91
C ALA A 615 -8.42 -17.25 0.24
N LYS A 616 -8.72 -17.21 -1.06
CA LYS A 616 -8.84 -15.98 -1.87
C LYS A 616 -10.28 -15.57 -2.14
N TRP A 617 -11.24 -16.16 -1.44
CA TRP A 617 -12.67 -15.93 -1.62
C TRP A 617 -13.07 -14.45 -1.61
N HIS A 618 -12.47 -13.67 -0.70
CA HIS A 618 -12.70 -12.23 -0.56
C HIS A 618 -12.27 -11.39 -1.78
N LEU A 619 -11.42 -11.92 -2.66
CA LEU A 619 -10.99 -11.27 -3.90
C LEU A 619 -11.78 -11.76 -5.11
N LEU A 620 -12.26 -13.01 -5.09
CA LEU A 620 -12.99 -13.64 -6.20
C LEU A 620 -14.47 -13.24 -6.21
N MET A 621 -15.11 -13.17 -5.05
CA MET A 621 -16.56 -12.96 -4.99
C MET A 621 -17.04 -11.56 -5.36
N PRO A 622 -16.40 -10.46 -4.92
CA PRO A 622 -16.91 -9.12 -5.23
C PRO A 622 -17.01 -8.85 -6.75
N PRO A 623 -16.02 -9.21 -7.59
CA PRO A 623 -16.15 -9.10 -9.04
C PRO A 623 -17.34 -9.88 -9.61
N ILE A 624 -17.47 -11.16 -9.23
CA ILE A 624 -18.53 -12.06 -9.72
C ILE A 624 -19.91 -11.50 -9.38
N LEU A 625 -20.14 -11.18 -8.11
CA LEU A 625 -21.44 -10.62 -7.66
C LEU A 625 -21.72 -9.27 -8.32
N LYS A 626 -20.71 -8.41 -8.48
CA LYS A 626 -20.90 -7.11 -9.12
C LYS A 626 -21.32 -7.22 -10.58
N MET A 627 -20.78 -8.21 -11.31
CA MET A 627 -21.20 -8.51 -12.67
C MET A 627 -22.61 -9.12 -12.72
N MET A 628 -22.94 -10.02 -11.78
CA MET A 628 -24.28 -10.60 -11.66
C MET A 628 -25.37 -9.57 -11.32
N ASP A 629 -25.03 -8.54 -10.56
CA ASP A 629 -25.94 -7.44 -10.19
C ASP A 629 -26.09 -6.37 -11.27
N ASP A 630 -25.38 -6.48 -12.41
CA ASP A 630 -25.40 -5.44 -13.44
C ASP A 630 -26.74 -5.34 -14.17
N VAL A 631 -27.06 -4.19 -14.74
CA VAL A 631 -28.31 -3.99 -15.49
C VAL A 631 -28.25 -4.67 -16.86
N ALA A 632 -27.08 -4.71 -17.50
CA ALA A 632 -26.95 -5.32 -18.81
C ALA A 632 -26.79 -6.85 -18.73
N THR A 633 -27.57 -7.54 -19.56
CA THR A 633 -27.66 -9.01 -19.64
C THR A 633 -26.31 -9.66 -19.99
N GLU A 634 -25.49 -9.01 -20.82
CA GLU A 634 -24.15 -9.48 -21.18
C GLU A 634 -23.24 -9.63 -19.95
N TRP A 635 -23.22 -8.62 -19.06
CA TRP A 635 -22.39 -8.66 -17.86
C TRP A 635 -22.93 -9.65 -16.83
N LYS A 636 -24.26 -9.76 -16.71
CA LYS A 636 -24.89 -10.82 -15.91
C LYS A 636 -24.47 -12.21 -16.37
N ALA A 637 -24.50 -12.45 -17.69
CA ALA A 637 -24.11 -13.73 -18.28
C ALA A 637 -22.64 -14.05 -17.98
N ARG A 638 -21.72 -13.09 -18.14
CA ARG A 638 -20.30 -13.26 -17.78
C ARG A 638 -20.10 -13.54 -16.28
N GLY A 639 -20.84 -12.84 -15.42
CA GLY A 639 -20.82 -13.10 -13.97
C GLY A 639 -21.29 -14.53 -13.64
N CYS A 640 -22.36 -14.99 -14.27
CA CYS A 640 -22.85 -16.37 -14.14
C CYS A 640 -21.82 -17.39 -14.63
N HIS A 641 -21.20 -17.13 -15.78
CA HIS A 641 -20.15 -17.99 -16.33
C HIS A 641 -18.99 -18.16 -15.34
N MET A 642 -18.50 -17.06 -14.76
CA MET A 642 -17.42 -17.10 -13.76
C MET A 642 -17.83 -17.82 -12.47
N LEU A 643 -19.08 -17.64 -12.02
CA LEU A 643 -19.63 -18.41 -10.90
C LEU A 643 -19.70 -19.90 -11.25
N GLY A 644 -20.12 -20.25 -12.47
CA GLY A 644 -20.14 -21.61 -13.00
C GLY A 644 -18.77 -22.27 -12.95
N LEU A 645 -17.73 -21.60 -13.48
CA LEU A 645 -16.34 -22.08 -13.41
C LEU A 645 -15.86 -22.30 -11.97
N LEU A 646 -16.23 -21.38 -11.07
CA LEU A 646 -15.87 -21.49 -9.65
C LEU A 646 -16.56 -22.70 -8.99
N LEU A 647 -17.86 -22.90 -9.24
CA LEU A 647 -18.61 -24.04 -8.72
C LEU A 647 -18.13 -25.35 -9.33
N GLU A 648 -17.79 -25.36 -10.61
CA GLU A 648 -17.23 -26.53 -11.30
C GLU A 648 -15.91 -26.98 -10.65
N ASN A 649 -15.00 -26.06 -10.35
CA ASN A 649 -13.76 -26.39 -9.63
C ASN A 649 -14.00 -26.93 -8.22
N LEU A 650 -15.02 -26.42 -7.53
CA LEU A 650 -15.44 -26.97 -6.25
C LEU A 650 -16.08 -28.37 -6.41
N HIS A 651 -16.68 -28.68 -7.57
CA HIS A 651 -17.34 -29.95 -7.87
C HIS A 651 -16.40 -31.05 -8.39
N GLN A 652 -15.43 -30.74 -9.26
CA GLN A 652 -14.54 -31.74 -9.89
C GLN A 652 -13.71 -32.57 -8.87
N THR A 653 -13.53 -32.08 -7.65
CA THR A 653 -12.90 -32.82 -6.55
C THR A 653 -13.78 -33.90 -5.90
N VAL A 654 -15.08 -33.95 -6.22
CA VAL A 654 -16.04 -34.95 -5.71
C VAL A 654 -15.98 -36.25 -6.54
N VAL A 655 -15.67 -36.17 -7.84
CA VAL A 655 -15.79 -37.29 -8.79
C VAL A 655 -14.50 -38.12 -8.94
N ALA A 656 -13.32 -37.53 -8.72
CA ALA A 656 -12.03 -38.20 -8.91
C ALA A 656 -11.68 -39.27 -7.84
N GLY A 657 -12.49 -39.43 -6.79
CA GLY A 657 -12.27 -40.35 -5.68
C GLY A 657 -12.91 -41.73 -5.86
N GLY A 658 -12.59 -42.46 -6.92
CA GLY A 658 -13.14 -43.81 -7.22
C GLY A 658 -12.65 -44.97 -6.32
N THR A 659 -12.11 -44.70 -5.13
CA THR A 659 -11.73 -45.76 -4.18
C THR A 659 -12.29 -45.46 -2.79
N ASN A 660 -12.87 -46.48 -2.14
CA ASN A 660 -13.54 -46.44 -0.83
C ASN A 660 -12.63 -45.98 0.34
N LYS A 661 -12.22 -44.71 0.34
CA LYS A 661 -11.71 -43.96 1.50
C LYS A 661 -12.23 -42.51 1.42
N PRO A 662 -12.88 -41.98 2.47
CA PRO A 662 -13.46 -40.64 2.43
C PRO A 662 -12.37 -39.61 2.68
N ILE A 663 -11.79 -39.01 1.63
CA ILE A 663 -10.86 -37.88 1.78
C ILE A 663 -11.13 -36.85 0.66
N ALA A 664 -11.43 -35.62 1.07
CA ALA A 664 -11.51 -34.34 0.32
C ALA A 664 -12.80 -33.92 -0.42
N GLY A 665 -13.75 -34.79 -0.78
CA GLY A 665 -14.99 -34.36 -1.46
C GLY A 665 -16.08 -33.71 -0.58
N GLN A 666 -16.01 -33.90 0.75
CA GLN A 666 -17.02 -33.36 1.68
C GLN A 666 -16.75 -31.92 2.13
N ASP A 667 -15.53 -31.40 2.00
CA ASP A 667 -15.15 -30.13 2.61
C ASP A 667 -15.61 -28.91 1.80
N SER A 668 -15.63 -28.97 0.47
CA SER A 668 -16.10 -27.89 -0.41
C SER A 668 -17.61 -27.63 -0.31
N ALA A 669 -18.42 -28.71 -0.27
CA ALA A 669 -19.87 -28.60 -0.03
C ALA A 669 -20.15 -28.08 1.39
N LYS A 670 -19.36 -28.51 2.38
CA LYS A 670 -19.39 -27.95 3.74
C LYS A 670 -18.98 -26.48 3.76
N PHE A 671 -18.05 -26.02 2.92
CA PHE A 671 -17.64 -24.62 2.85
C PHE A 671 -18.79 -23.71 2.43
N LEU A 672 -19.48 -24.00 1.33
CA LEU A 672 -20.63 -23.20 0.87
C LEU A 672 -21.79 -23.22 1.85
N HIS A 673 -22.00 -24.36 2.54
CA HIS A 673 -23.03 -24.46 3.57
C HIS A 673 -22.65 -23.70 4.85
N ARG A 674 -21.40 -23.81 5.32
CA ARG A 674 -20.87 -23.14 6.52
C ARG A 674 -20.85 -21.62 6.37
N THR A 675 -20.55 -21.13 5.18
CA THR A 675 -20.48 -19.70 4.88
C THR A 675 -21.83 -19.08 4.52
N GLY A 676 -22.83 -19.90 4.19
CA GLY A 676 -24.17 -19.44 3.77
C GLY A 676 -24.25 -18.97 2.32
N TYR A 677 -23.16 -19.03 1.54
CA TYR A 677 -23.12 -18.53 0.16
C TYR A 677 -24.02 -19.29 -0.80
N HIS A 678 -24.35 -20.56 -0.51
CA HIS A 678 -25.32 -21.32 -1.31
C HIS A 678 -26.69 -20.61 -1.42
N ASN A 679 -27.16 -19.98 -0.34
CA ASN A 679 -28.41 -19.21 -0.37
C ASN A 679 -28.24 -17.90 -1.14
N ILE A 680 -27.12 -17.22 -0.96
CA ILE A 680 -26.81 -15.98 -1.68
C ILE A 680 -26.77 -16.23 -3.20
N PHE A 681 -26.15 -17.34 -3.62
CA PHE A 681 -26.09 -17.71 -5.03
C PHE A 681 -27.47 -18.08 -5.58
N ALA A 682 -28.29 -18.81 -4.81
CA ALA A 682 -29.66 -19.08 -5.19
C ALA A 682 -30.50 -17.79 -5.33
N GLU A 683 -30.38 -16.86 -4.38
CA GLU A 683 -31.07 -15.56 -4.40
C GLU A 683 -30.62 -14.67 -5.55
N ALA A 684 -29.36 -14.78 -5.99
CA ALA A 684 -28.85 -14.06 -7.14
C ALA A 684 -29.26 -14.70 -8.49
N LEU A 685 -29.24 -16.03 -8.59
CA LEU A 685 -29.47 -16.76 -9.84
C LEU A 685 -30.95 -16.94 -10.18
N LEU A 686 -31.81 -17.26 -9.22
CA LEU A 686 -33.23 -17.56 -9.50
C LEU A 686 -33.99 -16.39 -10.16
N PRO A 687 -33.82 -15.12 -9.73
CA PRO A 687 -34.46 -13.99 -10.40
C PRO A 687 -34.02 -13.81 -11.86
N MET A 688 -32.89 -14.37 -12.29
CA MET A 688 -32.42 -14.23 -13.67
C MET A 688 -33.33 -14.96 -14.68
N PHE A 689 -34.13 -15.93 -14.23
CA PHE A 689 -35.12 -16.59 -15.08
C PHE A 689 -36.29 -15.69 -15.49
N THR A 690 -36.45 -14.49 -14.91
CA THR A 690 -37.46 -13.52 -15.34
C THR A 690 -37.01 -12.67 -16.53
N TYR A 691 -35.75 -12.80 -16.99
CA TYR A 691 -35.23 -12.13 -18.18
C TYR A 691 -35.69 -12.87 -19.44
N ILE A 692 -36.96 -12.67 -19.77
CA ILE A 692 -37.65 -13.30 -20.89
C ILE A 692 -38.16 -12.24 -21.90
N PRO A 693 -38.46 -12.65 -23.15
CA PRO A 693 -38.92 -11.79 -24.26
C PRO A 693 -40.01 -10.75 -23.99
N SER A 694 -40.80 -10.91 -22.92
CA SER A 694 -41.76 -9.88 -22.50
C SER A 694 -41.12 -8.53 -22.14
N ILE A 695 -39.85 -8.53 -21.70
CA ILE A 695 -39.11 -7.34 -21.23
C ILE A 695 -37.67 -7.31 -21.79
N THR A 696 -37.09 -8.47 -22.14
CA THR A 696 -35.69 -8.61 -22.58
C THR A 696 -35.64 -9.30 -23.94
N PRO A 697 -34.92 -8.80 -24.97
CA PRO A 697 -34.84 -9.46 -26.28
C PRO A 697 -34.49 -10.95 -26.22
N GLU A 698 -34.99 -11.75 -27.16
CA GLU A 698 -34.77 -13.21 -27.17
C GLU A 698 -33.28 -13.57 -27.18
N ALA A 699 -32.48 -12.95 -28.05
CA ALA A 699 -31.04 -13.21 -28.13
C ALA A 699 -30.29 -12.92 -26.81
N GLU A 700 -30.69 -11.87 -26.08
CA GLU A 700 -30.14 -11.52 -24.77
C GLU A 700 -30.57 -12.52 -23.69
N SER A 701 -31.84 -12.94 -23.73
CA SER A 701 -32.40 -13.96 -22.83
C SER A 701 -31.69 -15.30 -23.02
N VAL A 702 -31.46 -15.72 -24.27
CA VAL A 702 -30.70 -16.93 -24.62
C VAL A 702 -29.26 -16.83 -24.11
N THR A 703 -28.59 -15.70 -24.35
CA THR A 703 -27.21 -15.48 -23.89
C THR A 703 -27.08 -15.61 -22.37
N LEU A 704 -28.04 -15.04 -21.63
CA LEU A 704 -28.05 -15.13 -20.17
C LEU A 704 -28.38 -16.53 -19.67
N LEU A 705 -29.51 -17.12 -20.10
CA LEU A 705 -29.96 -18.41 -19.58
C LEU A 705 -29.01 -19.56 -19.93
N LYS A 706 -28.24 -19.43 -21.02
CA LYS A 706 -27.21 -20.40 -21.41
C LYS A 706 -26.14 -20.57 -20.34
N GLU A 707 -25.85 -19.51 -19.58
CA GLU A 707 -24.90 -19.55 -18.46
C GLU A 707 -25.60 -19.84 -17.11
N VAL A 708 -26.85 -19.39 -16.93
CA VAL A 708 -27.60 -19.58 -15.68
C VAL A 708 -27.94 -21.06 -15.45
N PHE A 709 -28.48 -21.77 -16.45
CA PHE A 709 -28.91 -23.18 -16.28
C PHE A 709 -27.77 -24.12 -15.84
N PRO A 710 -26.58 -24.12 -16.48
CA PRO A 710 -25.45 -24.91 -15.99
C PRO A 710 -25.05 -24.53 -14.56
N THR A 711 -25.03 -23.23 -14.25
CA THR A 711 -24.60 -22.72 -12.95
C THR A 711 -25.54 -23.14 -11.81
N VAL A 712 -26.86 -23.04 -12.00
CA VAL A 712 -27.83 -23.52 -10.99
C VAL A 712 -27.82 -25.04 -10.86
N THR A 713 -27.53 -25.76 -11.94
CA THR A 713 -27.41 -27.22 -11.92
C THR A 713 -26.19 -27.66 -11.11
N LEU A 714 -25.03 -27.03 -11.33
CA LEU A 714 -23.81 -27.26 -10.54
C LEU A 714 -24.02 -26.91 -9.07
N LEU A 715 -24.71 -25.79 -8.79
CA LEU A 715 -25.05 -25.41 -7.42
C LEU A 715 -25.94 -26.47 -6.76
N ALA A 716 -26.95 -26.99 -7.46
CA ALA A 716 -27.81 -28.06 -6.96
C ALA A 716 -27.04 -29.34 -6.65
N GLN A 717 -26.06 -29.71 -7.47
CA GLN A 717 -25.21 -30.88 -7.24
C GLN A 717 -24.27 -30.73 -6.03
N LEU A 718 -23.91 -29.50 -5.66
CA LEU A 718 -23.10 -29.20 -4.47
C LEU A 718 -23.92 -29.09 -3.18
N LEU A 719 -25.26 -29.04 -3.26
CA LEU A 719 -26.13 -29.07 -2.08
C LEU A 719 -26.25 -30.49 -1.52
N PRO A 720 -26.27 -30.65 -0.18
CA PRO A 720 -26.37 -31.96 0.43
C PRO A 720 -27.71 -32.64 0.10
N ALA A 721 -27.61 -33.94 -0.21
CA ALA A 721 -28.71 -34.89 -0.19
C ALA A 721 -29.03 -35.21 1.27
N ASP A 722 -30.28 -35.07 1.69
CA ASP A 722 -30.74 -35.30 3.07
C ASP A 722 -30.09 -34.41 4.15
N THR A 723 -30.90 -33.50 4.70
CA THR A 723 -30.56 -32.73 5.91
C THR A 723 -31.63 -32.98 6.98
N ASP A 724 -31.37 -32.65 8.24
CA ASP A 724 -32.35 -32.73 9.36
C ASP A 724 -33.66 -31.95 9.09
N LYS A 725 -33.70 -31.10 8.06
CA LYS A 725 -34.86 -30.30 7.61
C LYS A 725 -35.45 -30.75 6.26
N GLY A 726 -35.11 -31.95 5.78
CA GLY A 726 -35.48 -32.51 4.47
C GLY A 726 -34.45 -32.23 3.36
N ASP A 727 -34.59 -32.88 2.20
CA ASP A 727 -33.64 -32.76 1.08
C ASP A 727 -33.57 -31.31 0.57
N SER A 728 -32.45 -30.64 0.83
CA SER A 728 -32.20 -29.26 0.39
C SER A 728 -32.01 -29.14 -1.11
N ARG A 729 -31.46 -30.18 -1.74
CA ARG A 729 -31.22 -30.23 -3.18
C ARG A 729 -32.54 -30.46 -3.92
N GLU A 730 -33.39 -31.37 -3.45
CA GLU A 730 -34.72 -31.59 -4.05
C GLU A 730 -35.57 -30.31 -4.00
N ARG A 731 -35.58 -29.60 -2.85
CA ARG A 731 -36.28 -28.31 -2.73
C ARG A 731 -35.75 -27.24 -3.66
N PHE A 732 -34.44 -27.20 -3.89
CA PHE A 732 -33.85 -26.25 -4.83
C PHE A 732 -34.16 -26.61 -6.28
N LEU A 733 -34.13 -27.90 -6.65
CA LEU A 733 -34.53 -28.39 -7.97
C LEU A 733 -36.02 -28.13 -8.24
N ASP A 734 -36.91 -28.29 -7.26
CA ASP A 734 -38.34 -27.93 -7.36
C ASP A 734 -38.51 -26.43 -7.69
N LYS A 735 -37.70 -25.55 -7.09
CA LYS A 735 -37.69 -24.12 -7.43
C LYS A 735 -37.18 -23.87 -8.85
N ILE A 736 -36.06 -24.48 -9.25
CA ILE A 736 -35.51 -24.32 -10.61
C ILE A 736 -36.54 -24.77 -11.65
N LEU A 737 -37.23 -25.89 -11.43
CA LEU A 737 -38.23 -26.39 -12.36
C LEU A 737 -39.45 -25.47 -12.43
N ARG A 738 -39.93 -24.94 -11.30
CA ARG A 738 -41.07 -24.00 -11.27
C ARG A 738 -40.73 -22.63 -11.86
N GLU A 739 -39.64 -22.02 -11.38
CA GLU A 739 -39.28 -20.63 -11.68
C GLU A 739 -38.44 -20.50 -12.95
N GLY A 740 -37.66 -21.52 -13.31
CA GLY A 740 -36.74 -21.50 -14.46
C GLY A 740 -37.25 -22.24 -15.70
N VAL A 741 -38.17 -23.20 -15.56
CA VAL A 741 -38.73 -23.95 -16.70
C VAL A 741 -40.21 -23.62 -16.90
N LEU A 742 -41.06 -23.95 -15.93
CA LEU A 742 -42.51 -23.85 -16.07
C LEU A 742 -42.97 -22.40 -16.20
N SER A 743 -42.50 -21.51 -15.33
CA SER A 743 -42.88 -20.09 -15.34
C SER A 743 -42.46 -19.39 -16.63
N PRO A 744 -41.20 -19.45 -17.11
CA PRO A 744 -40.80 -18.80 -18.36
C PRO A 744 -41.61 -19.28 -19.57
N LEU A 745 -41.78 -20.60 -19.71
CA LEU A 745 -42.53 -21.18 -20.83
C LEU A 745 -44.02 -20.84 -20.79
N ALA A 746 -44.62 -20.71 -19.60
CA ALA A 746 -46.01 -20.28 -19.45
C ALA A 746 -46.25 -18.81 -19.82
N HIS A 747 -45.22 -17.95 -19.75
CA HIS A 747 -45.30 -16.55 -20.15
C HIS A 747 -45.16 -16.35 -21.66
N PHE A 748 -44.71 -17.37 -22.41
CA PHE A 748 -44.63 -17.27 -23.86
C PHE A 748 -46.05 -17.30 -24.44
N PRO A 749 -46.38 -16.45 -25.44
CA PRO A 749 -47.69 -16.49 -26.09
C PRO A 749 -48.02 -17.89 -26.63
N ARG A 750 -46.98 -18.56 -27.12
CA ARG A 750 -46.90 -19.98 -27.48
C ARG A 750 -45.45 -20.43 -27.25
N PRO A 751 -45.18 -21.65 -26.77
CA PRO A 751 -43.81 -22.17 -26.62
C PRO A 751 -42.92 -22.00 -27.86
N SER A 752 -43.49 -22.10 -29.07
CA SER A 752 -42.75 -21.90 -30.33
C SER A 752 -42.47 -20.43 -30.69
N SER A 753 -43.05 -19.46 -29.97
CA SER A 753 -42.89 -18.03 -30.28
C SER A 753 -41.45 -17.56 -30.13
N TYR A 754 -40.69 -18.22 -29.25
CA TYR A 754 -39.28 -17.97 -28.97
C TYR A 754 -38.54 -19.30 -28.98
N ALA A 755 -38.45 -19.89 -30.18
CA ALA A 755 -38.06 -21.28 -30.36
C ALA A 755 -36.62 -21.56 -29.92
N GLU A 756 -35.70 -20.60 -30.03
CA GLU A 756 -34.32 -20.74 -29.57
C GLU A 756 -34.28 -20.80 -28.04
N LEU A 757 -34.98 -19.89 -27.38
CA LEU A 757 -35.06 -19.83 -25.92
C LEU A 757 -35.80 -21.05 -25.33
N ALA A 758 -36.91 -21.45 -25.94
CA ALA A 758 -37.64 -22.65 -25.54
C ALA A 758 -36.79 -23.92 -25.73
N THR A 759 -36.00 -24.01 -26.80
CA THR A 759 -35.06 -25.13 -27.03
C THR A 759 -34.02 -25.20 -25.93
N LEU A 760 -33.42 -24.05 -25.59
CA LEU A 760 -32.44 -23.95 -24.51
C LEU A 760 -33.03 -24.44 -23.18
N ILE A 761 -34.19 -23.92 -22.78
CA ILE A 761 -34.88 -24.32 -21.55
C ILE A 761 -35.15 -25.84 -21.56
N MET A 762 -35.71 -26.36 -22.67
CA MET A 762 -36.04 -27.78 -22.79
C MET A 762 -34.82 -28.68 -22.77
N SER A 763 -33.68 -28.24 -23.31
CA SER A 763 -32.45 -29.03 -23.30
C SER A 763 -31.90 -29.31 -21.89
N HIS A 764 -32.26 -28.47 -20.90
CA HIS A 764 -31.86 -28.65 -19.51
C HIS A 764 -32.84 -29.48 -18.67
N VAL A 765 -34.09 -29.64 -19.12
CA VAL A 765 -35.12 -30.42 -18.40
C VAL A 765 -34.66 -31.87 -18.12
N PRO A 766 -34.10 -32.63 -19.08
CA PRO A 766 -33.64 -33.99 -18.82
C PRO A 766 -32.63 -34.09 -17.67
N VAL A 767 -31.70 -33.12 -17.58
CA VAL A 767 -30.66 -33.08 -16.54
C VAL A 767 -31.27 -32.79 -15.18
N LEU A 768 -32.18 -31.81 -15.10
CA LEU A 768 -32.86 -31.46 -13.86
C LEU A 768 -33.71 -32.63 -13.34
N LEU A 769 -34.49 -33.27 -14.21
CA LEU A 769 -35.32 -34.42 -13.83
C LEU A 769 -34.46 -35.63 -13.41
N GLY A 770 -33.34 -35.87 -14.09
CA GLY A 770 -32.39 -36.91 -13.68
C GLY A 770 -31.79 -36.68 -12.30
N LEU A 771 -31.52 -35.42 -11.92
CA LEU A 771 -31.08 -35.07 -10.57
C LEU A 771 -32.20 -35.17 -9.52
N MET A 772 -33.45 -34.92 -9.92
CA MET A 772 -34.63 -35.04 -9.05
C MET A 772 -35.08 -36.49 -8.82
N GLY A 773 -34.86 -37.37 -9.80
CA GLY A 773 -35.35 -38.75 -9.76
C GLY A 773 -36.87 -38.81 -9.57
N ILE A 774 -37.33 -39.62 -8.61
CA ILE A 774 -38.76 -39.83 -8.32
C ILE A 774 -39.52 -38.55 -7.93
N GLY A 775 -38.83 -37.51 -7.45
CA GLY A 775 -39.42 -36.19 -7.18
C GLY A 775 -40.08 -35.56 -8.41
N THR A 776 -39.71 -35.99 -9.62
CA THR A 776 -40.34 -35.63 -10.90
C THR A 776 -41.86 -35.84 -10.90
N VAL A 777 -42.36 -36.85 -10.17
CA VAL A 777 -43.79 -37.17 -10.08
C VAL A 777 -44.63 -35.95 -9.65
N LYS A 778 -44.10 -35.08 -8.78
CA LYS A 778 -44.78 -33.86 -8.30
C LYS A 778 -45.15 -32.89 -9.41
N HIS A 779 -44.40 -32.91 -10.52
CA HIS A 779 -44.52 -31.95 -11.61
C HIS A 779 -45.20 -32.53 -12.86
N LEU A 780 -45.59 -33.81 -12.85
CA LEU A 780 -46.32 -34.43 -13.96
C LEU A 780 -47.56 -33.63 -14.42
N PRO A 781 -48.42 -33.09 -13.51
CA PRO A 781 -49.61 -32.35 -13.93
C PRO A 781 -49.30 -31.11 -14.77
N ASP A 782 -48.14 -30.48 -14.57
CA ASP A 782 -47.74 -29.25 -15.26
C ASP A 782 -46.85 -29.56 -16.48
N LEU A 783 -45.93 -30.53 -16.35
CA LEU A 783 -44.98 -30.90 -17.41
C LEU A 783 -45.66 -31.62 -18.58
N MET A 784 -46.59 -32.56 -18.31
CA MET A 784 -47.20 -33.36 -19.38
C MET A 784 -48.03 -32.53 -20.36
N PRO A 785 -48.91 -31.61 -19.92
CA PRO A 785 -49.59 -30.72 -20.84
C PRO A 785 -48.62 -29.84 -21.63
N LEU A 786 -47.58 -29.31 -20.98
CA LEU A 786 -46.60 -28.44 -21.63
C LEU A 786 -45.82 -29.14 -22.75
N LEU A 787 -45.25 -30.32 -22.48
CA LEU A 787 -44.54 -31.11 -23.49
C LEU A 787 -45.48 -31.50 -24.64
N SER A 788 -46.72 -31.87 -24.32
CA SER A 788 -47.70 -32.25 -25.33
C SER A 788 -48.09 -31.06 -26.20
N ILE A 789 -48.31 -29.86 -25.63
CA ILE A 789 -48.64 -28.64 -26.38
C ILE A 789 -47.58 -28.33 -27.43
N ILE A 790 -46.30 -28.40 -27.06
CA ILE A 790 -45.17 -28.17 -27.97
C ILE A 790 -45.27 -29.15 -29.14
N LEU A 791 -45.24 -30.47 -28.88
CA LEU A 791 -45.32 -31.48 -29.93
C LEU A 791 -46.56 -31.35 -30.84
N GLN A 792 -47.63 -30.71 -30.37
CA GLN A 792 -48.87 -30.44 -31.10
C GLN A 792 -48.87 -29.17 -31.95
N GLU A 793 -47.85 -28.31 -31.97
CA GLU A 793 -47.93 -27.03 -32.66
C GLU A 793 -47.72 -27.09 -34.20
N PRO A 794 -48.57 -26.43 -35.03
CA PRO A 794 -48.61 -26.65 -36.49
C PRO A 794 -47.36 -26.27 -37.31
N LEU A 795 -46.45 -25.45 -36.78
CA LEU A 795 -45.30 -24.90 -37.51
C LEU A 795 -43.93 -25.41 -36.99
N GLU A 796 -43.90 -26.32 -36.02
CA GLU A 796 -42.66 -26.69 -35.33
C GLU A 796 -41.66 -27.51 -36.15
N LEU A 797 -42.06 -28.10 -37.29
CA LEU A 797 -41.09 -28.74 -38.20
C LEU A 797 -40.08 -27.73 -38.78
N SER A 798 -40.36 -26.43 -38.68
CA SER A 798 -39.40 -25.37 -38.99
C SER A 798 -38.27 -25.23 -37.96
N HIS A 799 -38.48 -25.68 -36.72
CA HIS A 799 -37.52 -25.59 -35.61
C HIS A 799 -37.32 -26.95 -34.90
N LYS A 800 -36.71 -27.89 -35.62
CA LYS A 800 -36.42 -29.27 -35.17
C LYS A 800 -35.71 -29.38 -33.81
N PRO A 801 -34.76 -28.49 -33.43
CA PRO A 801 -34.10 -28.60 -32.13
C PRO A 801 -35.05 -28.53 -30.92
N LEU A 802 -36.15 -27.77 -31.02
CA LEU A 802 -37.15 -27.66 -29.95
C LEU A 802 -37.88 -28.99 -29.77
N LEU A 803 -38.33 -29.59 -30.87
CA LEU A 803 -39.01 -30.87 -30.90
C LEU A 803 -38.13 -31.98 -30.33
N LEU A 804 -36.86 -32.06 -30.75
CA LEU A 804 -35.90 -33.05 -30.24
C LEU A 804 -35.64 -32.87 -28.74
N SER A 805 -35.47 -31.64 -28.28
CA SER A 805 -35.26 -31.36 -26.84
C SER A 805 -36.51 -31.72 -26.02
N THR A 806 -37.70 -31.48 -26.57
CA THR A 806 -38.99 -31.81 -25.95
C THR A 806 -39.22 -33.32 -25.88
N LEU A 807 -38.84 -34.08 -26.92
CA LEU A 807 -38.87 -35.54 -26.92
C LEU A 807 -37.92 -36.10 -25.86
N LYS A 808 -36.68 -35.60 -25.78
CA LYS A 808 -35.73 -35.99 -24.71
C LYS A 808 -36.22 -35.65 -23.31
N ALA A 809 -36.86 -34.49 -23.14
CA ALA A 809 -37.52 -34.13 -21.88
C ALA A 809 -38.66 -35.10 -21.56
N SER A 810 -39.47 -35.48 -22.55
CA SER A 810 -40.52 -36.49 -22.41
C SER A 810 -39.95 -37.84 -21.99
N GLN A 811 -38.95 -38.36 -22.70
CA GLN A 811 -38.23 -39.59 -22.36
C GLN A 811 -37.68 -39.54 -20.92
N SER A 812 -37.08 -38.42 -20.50
CA SER A 812 -36.60 -38.26 -19.12
C SER A 812 -37.73 -38.27 -18.09
N VAL A 813 -38.90 -37.67 -18.38
CA VAL A 813 -40.08 -37.83 -17.53
C VAL A 813 -40.51 -39.30 -17.46
N GLN A 814 -40.53 -40.00 -18.60
CA GLN A 814 -40.88 -41.42 -18.63
C GLN A 814 -39.94 -42.24 -17.76
N LEU A 815 -38.63 -42.02 -17.81
CA LEU A 815 -37.63 -42.70 -16.98
C LEU A 815 -37.81 -42.42 -15.48
N ASN A 816 -38.05 -41.17 -15.11
CA ASN A 816 -38.04 -40.75 -13.69
C ASN A 816 -39.41 -40.85 -13.01
N ALA A 817 -40.50 -40.92 -13.77
CA ALA A 817 -41.87 -40.90 -13.25
C ALA A 817 -42.76 -42.03 -13.79
N TRP A 818 -42.17 -43.09 -14.34
CA TRP A 818 -42.87 -44.27 -14.87
C TRP A 818 -44.00 -44.83 -13.98
N PRO A 819 -43.91 -44.88 -12.62
CA PRO A 819 -44.97 -45.51 -11.81
C PRO A 819 -46.30 -44.75 -11.82
N ARG A 820 -46.28 -43.46 -12.16
CA ARG A 820 -47.48 -42.59 -12.20
C ARG A 820 -47.84 -42.14 -13.60
N LEU A 821 -47.02 -42.50 -14.59
CA LEU A 821 -47.20 -42.14 -15.98
C LEU A 821 -48.45 -42.73 -16.66
N PRO A 822 -48.96 -43.93 -16.32
CA PRO A 822 -50.15 -44.50 -16.97
C PRO A 822 -51.39 -43.60 -16.99
N ALA A 823 -51.55 -42.72 -16.00
CA ALA A 823 -52.64 -41.75 -15.95
C ALA A 823 -52.53 -40.65 -17.03
N HIS A 824 -51.34 -40.42 -17.58
CA HIS A 824 -51.03 -39.38 -18.57
C HIS A 824 -50.78 -39.92 -19.98
N ARG A 825 -50.85 -41.25 -20.18
CA ARG A 825 -50.55 -41.92 -21.47
C ARG A 825 -51.26 -41.32 -22.68
N GLY A 826 -52.53 -40.91 -22.52
CA GLY A 826 -53.32 -40.31 -23.60
C GLY A 826 -52.75 -38.95 -24.06
N THR A 827 -52.30 -38.12 -23.11
CA THR A 827 -51.67 -36.83 -23.40
C THR A 827 -50.33 -36.99 -24.11
N ILE A 828 -49.56 -38.02 -23.72
CA ILE A 828 -48.27 -38.37 -24.33
C ILE A 828 -48.49 -38.82 -25.77
N MET A 829 -49.39 -39.79 -25.97
CA MET A 829 -49.72 -40.32 -27.30
C MET A 829 -50.30 -39.26 -28.23
N MET A 830 -51.15 -38.35 -27.72
CA MET A 830 -51.71 -37.27 -28.53
C MET A 830 -50.60 -36.41 -29.17
N GLY A 831 -49.60 -36.00 -28.39
CA GLY A 831 -48.46 -35.22 -28.88
C GLY A 831 -47.61 -36.00 -29.90
N MET A 832 -47.31 -37.27 -29.60
CA MET A 832 -46.51 -38.13 -30.47
C MET A 832 -47.19 -38.43 -31.81
N CYS A 833 -48.49 -38.77 -31.79
CA CYS A 833 -49.26 -39.04 -33.00
C CYS A 833 -49.39 -37.82 -33.91
N LEU A 834 -49.64 -36.64 -33.34
CA LEU A 834 -49.76 -35.41 -34.12
C LEU A 834 -48.42 -34.99 -34.73
N LEU A 835 -47.31 -35.12 -33.98
CA LEU A 835 -45.97 -34.90 -34.52
C LEU A 835 -45.64 -35.92 -35.62
N TRP A 836 -45.91 -37.21 -35.39
CA TRP A 836 -45.68 -38.28 -36.35
C TRP A 836 -46.43 -38.07 -37.66
N SER A 837 -47.72 -37.70 -37.59
CA SER A 837 -48.54 -37.37 -38.75
C SER A 837 -47.89 -36.30 -39.62
N ARG A 838 -47.34 -35.25 -39.00
CA ARG A 838 -46.66 -34.16 -39.72
C ARG A 838 -45.32 -34.60 -40.31
N CYS A 839 -44.57 -35.46 -39.61
CA CYS A 839 -43.35 -36.06 -40.14
C CYS A 839 -43.66 -36.87 -41.40
N ILE A 840 -44.69 -37.72 -41.40
CA ILE A 840 -45.13 -38.47 -42.59
C ILE A 840 -45.47 -37.53 -43.76
N GLU A 841 -46.22 -36.47 -43.49
CA GLU A 841 -46.57 -35.46 -44.51
C GLU A 841 -45.33 -34.80 -45.10
N ARG A 842 -44.37 -34.42 -44.26
CA ARG A 842 -43.10 -33.81 -44.69
C ARG A 842 -42.21 -34.80 -45.45
N GLN A 843 -42.17 -36.06 -45.04
CA GLN A 843 -41.40 -37.12 -45.69
C GLN A 843 -41.80 -37.29 -47.15
N LYS A 844 -43.11 -37.23 -47.42
CA LYS A 844 -43.68 -37.28 -48.77
C LYS A 844 -43.26 -36.07 -49.64
N MET A 845 -42.91 -34.94 -49.01
CA MET A 845 -42.53 -33.70 -49.71
C MET A 845 -41.02 -33.57 -49.96
N THR A 846 -40.13 -34.08 -49.08
CA THR A 846 -38.69 -33.73 -49.09
C THR A 846 -37.70 -34.91 -49.19
N ASN A 847 -38.10 -36.10 -49.68
CA ASN A 847 -37.27 -37.35 -49.67
C ASN A 847 -36.82 -37.80 -48.26
N GLY A 848 -37.25 -37.12 -47.20
CA GLY A 848 -37.25 -37.60 -45.81
C GLY A 848 -35.93 -37.56 -45.04
N GLU A 849 -34.78 -37.28 -45.65
CA GLU A 849 -33.49 -37.31 -44.94
C GLU A 849 -33.43 -36.33 -43.75
N ASP A 850 -34.13 -35.21 -43.85
CA ASP A 850 -34.07 -34.13 -42.89
C ASP A 850 -34.90 -34.39 -41.61
N ILE A 851 -35.77 -35.41 -41.60
CA ILE A 851 -36.70 -35.73 -40.49
C ILE A 851 -36.54 -37.15 -39.94
N LYS A 852 -35.71 -38.00 -40.55
CA LYS A 852 -35.45 -39.38 -40.09
C LYS A 852 -35.07 -39.46 -38.60
N HIS A 853 -34.15 -38.60 -38.16
CA HIS A 853 -33.74 -38.55 -36.75
C HIS A 853 -34.90 -38.21 -35.82
N LEU A 854 -35.75 -37.25 -36.21
CA LEU A 854 -36.91 -36.85 -35.42
C LEU A 854 -37.94 -37.99 -35.33
N MET A 855 -38.17 -38.70 -36.44
CA MET A 855 -39.05 -39.88 -36.46
C MET A 855 -38.51 -40.99 -35.54
N SER A 856 -37.21 -41.28 -35.57
CA SER A 856 -36.57 -42.25 -34.69
C SER A 856 -36.76 -41.93 -33.20
N GLU A 857 -36.61 -40.66 -32.82
CA GLU A 857 -36.79 -40.21 -31.42
C GLU A 857 -38.25 -40.29 -30.96
N VAL A 858 -39.21 -40.08 -31.87
CA VAL A 858 -40.64 -40.29 -31.59
C VAL A 858 -40.92 -41.77 -31.35
N GLN A 859 -40.39 -42.66 -32.21
CA GLN A 859 -40.52 -44.12 -32.05
C GLN A 859 -39.92 -44.61 -30.74
N GLU A 860 -38.72 -44.13 -30.38
CA GLU A 860 -38.09 -44.45 -29.10
C GLU A 860 -38.97 -44.02 -27.92
N SER A 861 -39.51 -42.80 -27.97
CA SER A 861 -40.40 -42.29 -26.91
C SER A 861 -41.71 -43.08 -26.80
N VAL A 862 -42.26 -43.60 -27.90
CA VAL A 862 -43.44 -44.49 -27.91
C VAL A 862 -43.07 -45.87 -27.38
N ALA A 863 -41.91 -46.41 -27.76
CA ALA A 863 -41.44 -47.72 -27.29
C ALA A 863 -41.21 -47.72 -25.77
N MET A 864 -40.69 -46.63 -25.21
CA MET A 864 -40.58 -46.44 -23.76
C MET A 864 -41.95 -46.47 -23.08
N LEU A 865 -42.94 -45.78 -23.64
CA LEU A 865 -44.30 -45.77 -23.09
C LEU A 865 -44.94 -47.16 -23.17
N ASP A 866 -44.76 -47.87 -24.29
CA ASP A 866 -45.25 -49.24 -24.49
C ASP A 866 -44.68 -50.19 -23.43
N ALA A 867 -43.37 -50.10 -23.17
CA ALA A 867 -42.72 -50.88 -22.12
C ALA A 867 -43.25 -50.54 -20.71
N ILE A 868 -43.46 -49.26 -20.39
CA ILE A 868 -44.03 -48.83 -19.11
C ILE A 868 -45.45 -49.35 -18.92
N MET A 869 -46.28 -49.27 -19.97
CA MET A 869 -47.67 -49.73 -19.93
C MET A 869 -47.79 -51.25 -19.78
N GLN A 870 -46.89 -52.01 -20.40
CA GLN A 870 -46.81 -53.47 -20.26
C GLN A 870 -46.28 -53.91 -18.90
N ALA A 871 -45.38 -53.13 -18.29
CA ALA A 871 -44.79 -53.42 -16.99
C ALA A 871 -45.65 -52.99 -15.78
N ALA A 872 -46.70 -52.19 -16.00
CA ALA A 872 -47.53 -51.68 -14.90
C ALA A 872 -48.37 -52.80 -14.26
N GLU A 873 -48.19 -53.03 -12.96
CA GLU A 873 -48.85 -54.08 -12.15
C GLU A 873 -50.37 -53.86 -11.92
N THR A 874 -50.99 -52.93 -12.63
CA THR A 874 -52.43 -52.62 -12.47
C THR A 874 -53.28 -53.58 -13.31
N ASP A 875 -54.13 -54.36 -12.65
CA ASP A 875 -55.02 -55.35 -13.30
C ASP A 875 -55.79 -54.74 -14.49
N GLY A 876 -55.61 -55.35 -15.68
CA GLY A 876 -56.32 -54.98 -16.91
C GLY A 876 -55.77 -53.76 -17.68
N LEU A 877 -54.75 -53.06 -17.16
CA LEU A 877 -54.17 -51.88 -17.83
C LEU A 877 -53.42 -52.26 -19.12
N GLY A 878 -52.67 -53.35 -19.12
CA GLY A 878 -51.96 -53.84 -20.31
C GLY A 878 -52.90 -54.25 -21.45
N GLU A 879 -53.99 -54.95 -21.13
CA GLU A 879 -55.01 -55.32 -22.13
C GLU A 879 -55.75 -54.09 -22.69
N ALA A 880 -56.07 -53.12 -21.84
CA ALA A 880 -56.66 -51.86 -22.26
C ALA A 880 -55.71 -51.06 -23.17
N TRP A 881 -54.41 -51.04 -22.85
CA TRP A 881 -53.38 -50.39 -23.65
C TRP A 881 -53.23 -51.03 -25.04
N GLU A 882 -53.20 -52.36 -25.15
CA GLU A 882 -53.12 -53.02 -26.45
C GLU A 882 -54.32 -52.72 -27.35
N LYS A 883 -55.51 -52.58 -26.76
CA LYS A 883 -56.70 -52.12 -27.49
C LYS A 883 -56.58 -50.65 -27.93
N GLU A 884 -56.09 -49.77 -27.07
CA GLU A 884 -55.81 -48.36 -27.40
C GLU A 884 -54.79 -48.25 -28.54
N LYS A 885 -53.69 -49.02 -28.48
CA LYS A 885 -52.63 -49.11 -29.49
C LYS A 885 -53.16 -49.56 -30.85
N GLN A 886 -53.96 -50.62 -30.90
CA GLN A 886 -54.63 -51.05 -32.14
C GLN A 886 -55.52 -49.95 -32.71
N GLY A 887 -56.25 -49.23 -31.85
CA GLY A 887 -57.08 -48.09 -32.26
C GLY A 887 -56.26 -46.97 -32.91
N VAL A 888 -55.07 -46.67 -32.38
CA VAL A 888 -54.15 -45.67 -32.95
C VAL A 888 -53.59 -46.11 -34.30
N MET A 889 -53.16 -47.38 -34.43
CA MET A 889 -52.65 -47.92 -35.70
C MET A 889 -53.70 -47.87 -36.82
N GLN A 890 -54.97 -48.09 -36.49
CA GLN A 890 -56.08 -48.04 -37.44
C GLN A 890 -56.54 -46.61 -37.78
N ALA A 891 -56.14 -45.61 -37.00
CA ALA A 891 -56.65 -44.25 -37.14
C ALA A 891 -56.10 -43.50 -38.37
N SER A 892 -54.87 -43.81 -38.82
CA SER A 892 -54.25 -43.15 -39.97
C SER A 892 -53.19 -44.03 -40.66
N PRO A 893 -53.11 -44.07 -42.01
CA PRO A 893 -52.07 -44.81 -42.72
C PRO A 893 -50.65 -44.35 -42.34
N GLY A 894 -49.76 -45.28 -42.03
CA GLY A 894 -48.37 -45.01 -41.60
C GLY A 894 -48.20 -44.91 -40.07
N PHE A 895 -49.26 -45.06 -39.28
CA PHE A 895 -49.15 -45.15 -37.82
C PHE A 895 -48.73 -46.56 -37.36
N GLU A 896 -48.74 -47.55 -38.24
CA GLU A 896 -48.18 -48.88 -37.96
C GLU A 896 -46.67 -48.79 -37.70
N GLU A 897 -45.96 -48.00 -38.52
CA GLU A 897 -44.51 -47.72 -38.39
C GLU A 897 -44.16 -47.02 -37.07
N LEU A 898 -45.10 -46.31 -36.43
CA LEU A 898 -44.87 -45.63 -35.14
C LEU A 898 -44.57 -46.61 -34.00
N PHE A 899 -45.10 -47.83 -34.08
CA PHE A 899 -44.95 -48.87 -33.05
C PHE A 899 -43.98 -49.99 -33.47
N GLU A 900 -43.34 -49.88 -34.63
CA GLU A 900 -42.27 -50.80 -35.02
C GLU A 900 -41.03 -50.53 -34.17
N LYS A 901 -40.42 -51.59 -33.62
CA LYS A 901 -39.19 -51.44 -32.83
C LYS A 901 -38.09 -50.83 -33.72
N CYS A 902 -37.50 -49.73 -33.29
CA CYS A 902 -36.21 -49.29 -33.81
C CYS A 902 -35.20 -50.43 -33.62
N MET A 903 -34.84 -51.10 -34.72
CA MET A 903 -33.69 -52.01 -34.74
C MET A 903 -32.43 -51.15 -34.79
N THR A 904 -31.97 -50.70 -33.63
CA THR A 904 -30.65 -50.10 -33.46
C THR A 904 -29.95 -50.83 -32.33
N GLU A 905 -28.78 -51.41 -32.66
CA GLU A 905 -27.89 -52.23 -31.81
C GLU A 905 -27.46 -51.55 -30.50
#